data_AF-A0A956QRY9-F1
#
_entry.id   AF-A0A956QRY9-F1
#
_cell.length_a   1.000
_cell.length_b   1.000
_cell.length_c   1.000
_cell.angle_alpha   90.00
_cell.angle_beta   90.00
_cell.angle_gamma   90.00
#
_symmetry.space_group_name_H-M   'P 1'
#
loop_
_entity.id
_entity.type
_entity.pdbx_description
1 polymer ?
#
loop_
_entity_poly.entity_id
_entity_poly.type
_entity_poly.pdbx_seq_one_letter_code
_entity_poly.pdbx_strand_id
1 'polypeptide(L)'
;MNPLQIIATLRKFGNYLVGLFPFLAVLADRMSEVLKVAASSPAMAGPLKRVAESVFFVSIWKIVERFYWRDYKKNRLDLSQSPPECLPVLRPVFQMAALLCVLIPLTGLGSLRVPIETLSGFTGNVPSWAVILWMIFLPMGWACLLSGTAVSNRSFFVPIATGALYFVSSCVLDLPRSAGNAFLPGAVLLNLLLCLRSRESTTSRQRFYDWLTALLAGAPCGIALTALTPLRPYLGSFLPLDGPTISLGLGSLLGAILGAICLLLSRHSRLSWFGPSSIGEVTWTSFWLILIFLTFALSRGDLGHLGGSIISSLDLSNNYLWPIFYFIGIGIMHKLMSSTKVIANSTRGMLPSWLLVPFLTILLILATAVSFSERICFFASYQKGPFWEAIFSAFHPLYSASRESIWLVPLTTMSVHWFSWVLLFTLAVASGLAIQKRLTGEAVSRLFFMVCLAALLIWEYVFQLSSFARTPSHSVTVLTLFALWLLWLMHTIGWSMSLSSSPMWPAAGRLATYAGILSLVMLEINAKAASADFRITNQLFLTMFRGVIDVGLPYYFLIWASRRMKDFTIETATIFKAFVAGSLFSFLFNLLDKFAACGFSVEGLSQLLARQNEGWQSTGNLQLDLVLPDLWFVVRALLYAGLLLLVMLKAEKRFAGDKDAKHSIIFTLIAFASGIIAFSSTFVELPLPNEIRVALAPVRQALSFDCNVFVVYLAAWIPALILAMIRFLTGKRRHLMGVFFLIVVLNAIIAWSYQTFEVLMRASGTLYAAVTALSAMFAVLVIIALDILDGPEPPENTETEKGPLLSRPALALVIMCMALATLIQAAGGLDLKMTMRKVPVMKDTPLLLSKRWQMKEVEPGRPLPPNPTILLTRPGEGALTLLQITSLAPDPKGAAHHLEALIKAALDSGSLPGLKLNNVESWNRHYPGAVACYFSYELPSGKNVLTMSGLSVLLPRVGGRTIVFSLYTSPSTMEQERWELAATIERLRRTP
;
A
#
# COMPACT_ATOMS: atom_id res chain seq x y z
N MET A 1 -1.62 -19.79 8.06
CA MET A 1 -0.21 -19.72 8.51
C MET A 1 0.25 -21.10 8.97
N ASN A 2 1.54 -21.42 8.84
CA ASN A 2 2.10 -22.70 9.31
C ASN A 2 2.26 -22.68 10.86
N PRO A 3 1.90 -23.76 11.60
CA PRO A 3 2.04 -23.87 13.05
C PRO A 3 3.40 -23.41 13.62
N LEU A 4 4.48 -23.63 12.89
CA LEU A 4 5.83 -23.26 13.33
C LEU A 4 6.07 -21.74 13.35
N GLN A 5 5.41 -20.98 12.48
CA GLN A 5 5.48 -19.51 12.48
C GLN A 5 4.75 -18.90 13.68
N ILE A 6 3.68 -19.58 14.13
CA ILE A 6 2.95 -19.22 15.35
C ILE A 6 3.89 -19.37 16.55
N ILE A 7 4.56 -20.52 16.67
CA ILE A 7 5.53 -20.79 17.73
C ILE A 7 6.66 -19.76 17.72
N ALA A 8 7.24 -19.44 16.56
CA ALA A 8 8.33 -18.47 16.46
C ALA A 8 7.89 -17.05 16.91
N THR A 9 6.65 -16.66 16.62
CA THR A 9 6.10 -15.36 17.02
C THR A 9 5.81 -15.32 18.53
N LEU A 10 5.24 -16.39 19.08
CA LEU A 10 5.01 -16.54 20.52
C LEU A 10 6.33 -16.54 21.31
N ARG A 11 7.40 -17.14 20.79
CA ARG A 11 8.73 -17.10 21.43
C ARG A 11 9.34 -15.71 21.47
N LYS A 12 9.16 -14.91 20.41
CA LYS A 12 9.56 -13.49 20.41
C LYS A 12 8.82 -12.73 21.49
N PHE A 13 7.50 -12.87 21.53
CA PHE A 13 6.67 -12.25 22.55
C PHE A 13 7.06 -12.70 23.97
N GLY A 14 7.33 -14.00 24.18
CA GLY A 14 7.84 -14.51 25.46
C GLY A 14 9.14 -13.84 25.89
N ASN A 15 10.09 -13.61 24.97
CA ASN A 15 11.33 -12.89 25.31
C ASN A 15 11.10 -11.39 25.59
N TYR A 16 10.11 -10.77 24.95
CA TYR A 16 9.69 -9.41 25.28
C TYR A 16 9.09 -9.34 26.69
N LEU A 17 8.18 -10.26 27.03
CA LEU A 17 7.57 -10.36 28.36
C LEU A 17 8.60 -10.65 29.45
N VAL A 18 9.60 -11.49 29.18
CA VAL A 18 10.69 -11.76 30.12
C VAL A 18 11.49 -10.49 30.47
N GLY A 19 11.69 -9.58 29.51
CA GLY A 19 12.33 -8.28 29.79
C GLY A 19 11.45 -7.32 30.59
N LEU A 20 10.13 -7.39 30.40
CA LEU A 20 9.14 -6.56 31.09
C LEU A 20 8.83 -7.06 32.51
N PHE A 21 8.86 -8.38 32.69
CA PHE A 21 8.57 -9.14 33.91
C PHE A 21 9.75 -10.10 34.21
N PRO A 22 10.80 -9.64 34.89
CA PRO A 22 12.03 -10.41 35.11
C PRO A 22 11.81 -11.77 35.79
N PHE A 23 10.76 -11.93 36.60
CA PHE A 23 10.44 -13.21 37.25
C PHE A 23 10.10 -14.33 36.25
N LEU A 24 9.59 -14.00 35.06
CA LEU A 24 9.35 -14.98 33.99
C LEU A 24 10.66 -15.57 33.46
N ALA A 25 11.77 -14.83 33.52
CA ALA A 25 13.09 -15.34 33.16
C ALA A 25 13.49 -16.50 34.07
N VAL A 26 13.30 -16.33 35.38
CA VAL A 26 13.62 -17.32 36.41
C VAL A 26 12.81 -18.60 36.21
N LEU A 27 11.51 -18.47 35.89
CA LEU A 27 10.65 -19.62 35.60
C LEU A 27 11.07 -20.36 34.32
N ALA A 28 11.39 -19.60 33.25
CA ALA A 28 11.81 -20.17 31.98
C ALA A 28 13.17 -20.85 32.05
N ASP A 29 14.13 -20.27 32.77
CA ASP A 29 15.46 -20.86 32.97
C ASP A 29 15.36 -22.12 33.85
N ARG A 30 14.50 -22.15 34.88
CA ARG A 30 14.18 -23.38 35.65
C ARG A 30 13.55 -24.48 34.78
N MET A 31 12.56 -24.15 33.93
CA MET A 31 11.98 -25.15 33.01
C MET A 31 12.99 -25.63 31.98
N SER A 32 13.88 -24.75 31.50
CA SER A 32 14.98 -25.13 30.61
C SER A 32 15.96 -26.08 31.28
N GLU A 33 16.26 -25.91 32.56
CA GLU A 33 17.12 -26.84 33.31
C GLU A 33 16.46 -28.21 33.43
N VAL A 34 15.17 -28.26 33.77
CA VAL A 34 14.40 -29.52 33.81
C VAL A 34 14.35 -30.23 32.45
N LEU A 35 14.15 -29.48 31.36
CA LEU A 35 14.17 -30.02 29.99
C LEU A 35 15.56 -30.49 29.55
N LYS A 36 16.63 -29.80 29.98
CA LYS A 36 18.01 -30.23 29.71
C LYS A 36 18.34 -31.54 30.43
N VAL A 37 17.85 -31.71 31.67
CA VAL A 37 17.99 -32.96 32.44
C VAL A 37 17.24 -34.11 31.75
N ALA A 38 16.06 -33.85 31.16
CA ALA A 38 15.33 -34.84 30.36
C ALA A 38 16.01 -35.18 29.02
N ALA A 39 16.66 -34.19 28.38
CA ALA A 39 17.36 -34.36 27.10
C ALA A 39 18.77 -34.99 27.25
N SER A 40 19.36 -34.98 28.44
CA SER A 40 20.65 -35.61 28.76
C SER A 40 20.57 -37.12 29.06
N SER A 41 19.47 -37.77 28.67
CA SER A 41 19.34 -39.23 28.71
C SER A 41 20.53 -39.90 27.97
N PRO A 42 21.27 -40.83 28.62
CA PRO A 42 22.45 -41.48 28.04
C PRO A 42 22.17 -42.20 26.71
N ALA A 43 20.91 -42.64 26.50
CA ALA A 43 20.48 -43.37 25.32
C ALA A 43 20.31 -42.50 24.06
N MET A 44 20.04 -41.20 24.20
CA MET A 44 19.82 -40.29 23.07
C MET A 44 21.03 -39.42 22.73
N ALA A 45 21.96 -39.20 23.67
CA ALA A 45 23.07 -38.27 23.52
C ALA A 45 24.05 -38.63 22.38
N GLY A 46 24.38 -39.92 22.22
CA GLY A 46 25.31 -40.41 21.19
C GLY A 46 24.83 -40.19 19.74
N PRO A 47 23.64 -40.71 19.35
CA PRO A 47 23.08 -40.50 18.02
C PRO A 47 22.70 -39.04 17.75
N LEU A 48 22.17 -38.28 18.73
CA LEU A 48 21.93 -36.85 18.55
C LEU A 48 23.20 -36.08 18.26
N LYS A 49 24.33 -36.42 18.90
CA LYS A 49 25.61 -35.73 18.68
C LYS A 49 26.14 -35.99 17.27
N ARG A 50 26.08 -37.24 16.77
CA ARG A 50 26.48 -37.57 15.38
C ARG A 50 25.57 -36.90 14.34
N VAL A 51 24.26 -36.83 14.58
CA VAL A 51 23.32 -36.13 13.70
C VAL A 51 23.57 -34.62 13.75
N ALA A 52 23.75 -34.04 14.94
CA ALA A 52 24.01 -32.61 15.14
C ALA A 52 25.32 -32.13 14.50
N GLU A 53 26.35 -32.99 14.44
CA GLU A 53 27.66 -32.69 13.86
C GLU A 53 27.73 -32.93 12.34
N SER A 54 26.72 -33.57 11.72
CA SER A 54 26.72 -33.82 10.28
C SER A 54 26.54 -32.53 9.46
N VAL A 55 27.35 -32.36 8.41
CA VAL A 55 27.33 -31.15 7.55
C VAL A 55 25.94 -30.89 6.94
N PHE A 56 25.24 -31.97 6.58
CA PHE A 56 23.87 -31.94 6.08
C PHE A 56 22.89 -31.39 7.12
N PHE A 57 22.90 -31.95 8.35
CA PHE A 57 22.02 -31.50 9.42
C PHE A 57 22.36 -30.08 9.87
N VAL A 58 23.64 -29.71 10.00
CA VAL A 58 24.06 -28.33 10.33
C VAL A 58 23.52 -27.34 9.30
N SER A 59 23.53 -27.71 8.01
CA SER A 59 23.03 -26.84 6.94
C SER A 59 21.51 -26.74 6.92
N ILE A 60 20.78 -27.84 7.16
CA ILE A 60 19.32 -27.83 7.36
C ILE A 60 18.95 -27.05 8.63
N TRP A 61 19.71 -27.25 9.71
CA TRP A 61 19.49 -26.58 10.98
C TRP A 61 19.62 -25.07 10.84
N LYS A 62 20.52 -24.54 9.99
CA LYS A 62 20.57 -23.10 9.67
C LYS A 62 19.28 -22.58 9.03
N ILE A 63 18.63 -23.37 8.16
CA ILE A 63 17.31 -23.03 7.60
C ILE A 63 16.28 -23.06 8.73
N VAL A 64 16.29 -24.10 9.55
CA VAL A 64 15.38 -24.24 10.69
C VAL A 64 15.56 -23.09 11.68
N GLU A 65 16.78 -22.70 11.99
CA GLU A 65 17.13 -21.61 12.90
C GLU A 65 16.61 -20.27 12.37
N ARG A 66 16.77 -20.05 11.05
CA ARG A 66 16.33 -18.81 10.40
C ARG A 66 14.81 -18.67 10.35
N PHE A 67 14.08 -19.73 10.02
CA PHE A 67 12.64 -19.67 9.81
C PHE A 67 11.83 -20.03 11.06
N TYR A 68 12.37 -20.86 11.96
CA TYR A 68 11.60 -21.51 13.01
C TYR A 68 12.23 -21.39 14.42
N TRP A 69 13.55 -21.49 14.55
CA TRP A 69 14.20 -21.65 15.88
C TRP A 69 15.41 -20.73 16.11
N ARG A 70 15.18 -19.45 16.40
CA ARG A 70 16.26 -18.50 16.74
C ARG A 70 16.31 -18.22 18.24
N ASP A 71 17.51 -18.08 18.79
CA ASP A 71 17.68 -17.56 20.15
C ASP A 71 17.50 -16.03 20.15
N TYR A 72 16.54 -15.56 20.95
CA TYR A 72 16.20 -14.14 21.08
C TYR A 72 16.70 -13.55 22.41
N LYS A 73 17.47 -14.30 23.23
CA LYS A 73 17.98 -13.83 24.53
C LYS A 73 18.71 -12.49 24.45
N LYS A 74 19.53 -12.27 23.40
CA LYS A 74 20.27 -11.01 23.17
C LYS A 74 19.38 -9.81 22.82
N ASN A 75 18.14 -10.06 22.39
CA ASN A 75 17.19 -9.03 21.96
C ASN A 75 16.07 -8.81 22.98
N ARG A 76 16.23 -9.30 24.21
CA ARG A 76 15.27 -9.06 25.30
C ARG A 76 15.15 -7.56 25.55
N LEU A 77 13.97 -7.13 25.99
CA LEU A 77 13.76 -5.76 26.42
C LEU A 77 14.62 -5.50 27.66
N ASP A 78 15.53 -4.53 27.54
CA ASP A 78 16.43 -4.13 28.62
C ASP A 78 16.15 -2.67 28.99
N LEU A 79 15.32 -2.50 30.03
CA LEU A 79 14.94 -1.19 30.53
C LEU A 79 16.09 -0.48 31.28
N SER A 80 17.14 -1.20 31.68
CA SER A 80 18.27 -0.63 32.44
C SER A 80 19.06 0.43 31.65
N GLN A 81 18.98 0.38 30.31
CA GLN A 81 19.66 1.32 29.42
C GLN A 81 18.94 2.66 29.26
N SER A 82 17.71 2.79 29.78
CA SER A 82 16.92 4.01 29.61
C SER A 82 17.17 5.04 30.72
N PRO A 83 17.02 6.35 30.43
CA PRO A 83 17.09 7.39 31.44
C PRO A 83 16.07 7.13 32.57
N PRO A 84 16.47 7.30 33.85
CA PRO A 84 15.62 6.94 34.99
C PRO A 84 14.30 7.72 35.01
N GLU A 85 14.30 8.96 34.51
CA GLU A 85 13.11 9.83 34.42
C GLU A 85 12.04 9.32 33.45
N CYS A 86 12.41 8.50 32.46
CA CYS A 86 11.49 7.95 31.46
C CYS A 86 10.88 6.61 31.88
N LEU A 87 11.55 5.85 32.77
CA LEU A 87 11.11 4.53 33.22
C LEU A 87 9.67 4.49 33.76
N PRO A 88 9.22 5.47 34.59
CA PRO A 88 7.86 5.50 35.12
C PRO A 88 6.77 5.64 34.04
N VAL A 89 7.13 6.11 32.85
CA VAL A 89 6.22 6.29 31.70
C VAL A 89 6.32 5.10 30.75
N LEU A 90 7.55 4.68 30.41
CA LEU A 90 7.80 3.63 29.43
C LEU A 90 7.24 2.28 29.85
N ARG A 91 7.40 1.91 31.13
CA ARG A 91 7.00 0.59 31.62
C ARG A 91 5.48 0.36 31.55
N PRO A 92 4.61 1.28 32.01
CA PRO A 92 3.16 1.20 31.81
C PRO A 92 2.76 1.15 30.33
N VAL A 93 3.39 1.95 29.47
CA VAL A 93 3.10 1.94 28.02
C VAL A 93 3.37 0.56 27.43
N PHE A 94 4.52 -0.04 27.72
CA PHE A 94 4.89 -1.37 27.23
C PHE A 94 4.00 -2.48 27.80
N GLN A 95 3.58 -2.36 29.06
CA GLN A 95 2.62 -3.28 29.69
C GLN A 95 1.26 -3.21 28.99
N MET A 96 0.74 -2.02 28.76
CA MET A 96 -0.54 -1.82 28.08
C MET A 96 -0.49 -2.23 26.61
N ALA A 97 0.61 -1.98 25.90
CA ALA A 97 0.82 -2.47 24.54
C ALA A 97 0.81 -4.00 24.47
N ALA A 98 1.49 -4.68 25.41
CA ALA A 98 1.46 -6.13 25.50
C ALA A 98 0.06 -6.67 25.84
N LEU A 99 -0.65 -6.01 26.76
CA LEU A 99 -2.02 -6.35 27.14
C LEU A 99 -2.95 -6.25 25.93
N LEU A 100 -2.89 -5.15 25.17
CA LEU A 100 -3.66 -4.96 23.95
C LEU A 100 -3.48 -6.10 22.95
N CYS A 101 -2.25 -6.56 22.74
CA CYS A 101 -1.99 -7.68 21.82
C CYS A 101 -2.59 -9.00 22.31
N VAL A 102 -2.50 -9.28 23.61
CA VAL A 102 -3.01 -10.53 24.22
C VAL A 102 -4.53 -10.56 24.26
N LEU A 103 -5.20 -9.40 24.32
CA LEU A 103 -6.66 -9.31 24.35
C LEU A 103 -7.33 -9.36 22.97
N ILE A 104 -6.59 -9.24 21.86
CA ILE A 104 -7.15 -9.33 20.49
C ILE A 104 -7.98 -10.62 20.27
N PRO A 105 -7.51 -11.83 20.63
CA PRO A 105 -8.30 -13.06 20.53
C PRO A 105 -9.66 -13.01 21.25
N LEU A 106 -9.76 -12.20 22.31
CA LEU A 106 -10.95 -12.11 23.14
C LEU A 106 -11.99 -11.14 22.58
N THR A 107 -11.67 -10.35 21.54
CA THR A 107 -12.63 -9.41 20.93
C THR A 107 -13.83 -10.14 20.31
N GLY A 108 -13.64 -11.37 19.86
CA GLY A 108 -14.69 -12.22 19.30
C GLY A 108 -15.59 -12.91 20.33
N LEU A 109 -15.21 -12.96 21.61
CA LEU A 109 -15.97 -13.67 22.65
C LEU A 109 -17.20 -12.87 23.11
N GLY A 110 -18.27 -13.57 23.51
CA GLY A 110 -19.60 -13.06 23.88
C GLY A 110 -19.65 -12.18 25.13
N SER A 111 -18.85 -11.13 25.16
CA SER A 111 -18.82 -10.08 26.18
C SER A 111 -19.91 -9.04 25.93
N LEU A 112 -20.22 -8.21 26.93
CA LEU A 112 -21.12 -7.06 26.79
C LEU A 112 -20.62 -6.14 25.67
N ARG A 113 -21.35 -6.11 24.55
CA ARG A 113 -21.04 -5.29 23.38
C ARG A 113 -21.88 -4.02 23.39
N VAL A 114 -21.28 -2.96 22.88
CA VAL A 114 -21.90 -1.64 22.75
C VAL A 114 -21.94 -1.28 21.26
N PRO A 115 -23.07 -0.77 20.75
CA PRO A 115 -23.13 -0.24 19.40
C PRO A 115 -22.26 1.01 19.30
N ILE A 116 -21.45 1.09 18.26
CA ILE A 116 -20.61 2.24 17.95
C ILE A 116 -21.03 2.81 16.61
N GLU A 117 -20.96 4.13 16.48
CA GLU A 117 -21.13 4.86 15.23
C GLU A 117 -19.98 5.86 15.07
N THR A 118 -19.22 5.77 13.98
CA THR A 118 -18.11 6.70 13.71
C THR A 118 -18.60 7.95 12.99
N LEU A 119 -17.78 9.01 12.97
CA LEU A 119 -18.04 10.24 12.19
C LEU A 119 -18.19 9.99 10.69
N SER A 120 -17.66 8.86 10.19
CA SER A 120 -17.79 8.43 8.80
C SER A 120 -19.04 7.57 8.53
N GLY A 121 -19.93 7.42 9.51
CA GLY A 121 -21.15 6.62 9.41
C GLY A 121 -20.93 5.10 9.51
N PHE A 122 -19.77 4.63 9.98
CA PHE A 122 -19.57 3.21 10.23
C PHE A 122 -20.31 2.80 11.51
N THR A 123 -21.21 1.84 11.40
CA THR A 123 -21.93 1.24 12.54
C THR A 123 -21.38 -0.16 12.85
N GLY A 124 -21.05 -0.44 14.10
CA GLY A 124 -20.53 -1.75 14.53
C GLY A 124 -20.85 -2.06 15.98
N ASN A 125 -20.50 -3.27 16.44
CA ASN A 125 -20.67 -3.69 17.84
C ASN A 125 -19.31 -4.07 18.43
N VAL A 126 -18.88 -3.37 19.47
CA VAL A 126 -17.55 -3.55 20.09
C VAL A 126 -17.70 -3.97 21.55
N PRO A 127 -16.80 -4.83 22.09
CA PRO A 127 -16.76 -5.11 23.52
C PRO A 127 -16.55 -3.86 24.38
N SER A 128 -17.40 -3.65 25.38
CA SER A 128 -17.31 -2.51 26.33
C SER A 128 -15.95 -2.36 27.00
N TRP A 129 -15.31 -3.47 27.39
CA TRP A 129 -13.97 -3.46 27.99
C TRP A 129 -12.90 -2.89 27.05
N ALA A 130 -13.06 -3.07 25.73
CA ALA A 130 -12.12 -2.55 24.74
C ALA A 130 -12.21 -1.02 24.71
N VAL A 131 -13.42 -0.46 24.69
CA VAL A 131 -13.63 0.99 24.70
C VAL A 131 -13.05 1.64 25.96
N ILE A 132 -13.24 1.05 27.14
CA ILE A 132 -12.65 1.54 28.40
C ILE A 132 -11.12 1.53 28.30
N LEU A 133 -10.55 0.48 27.73
CA LEU A 133 -9.10 0.37 27.56
C LEU A 133 -8.58 1.43 26.57
N TRP A 134 -9.31 1.72 25.49
CA TRP A 134 -8.97 2.79 24.55
C TRP A 134 -9.03 4.17 25.18
N MET A 135 -10.04 4.42 26.03
CA MET A 135 -10.17 5.66 26.81
C MET A 135 -8.97 5.91 27.71
N ILE A 136 -8.29 4.87 28.20
CA ILE A 136 -7.08 4.98 29.01
C ILE A 136 -5.84 5.12 28.10
N PHE A 137 -5.74 4.31 27.06
CA PHE A 137 -4.50 4.20 26.28
C PHE A 137 -4.29 5.37 25.30
N LEU A 138 -5.36 5.95 24.74
CA LEU A 138 -5.28 7.11 23.86
C LEU A 138 -4.66 8.34 24.55
N PRO A 139 -5.11 8.76 25.76
CA PRO A 139 -4.44 9.80 26.55
C PRO A 139 -2.96 9.54 26.78
N MET A 140 -2.59 8.29 27.07
CA MET A 140 -1.20 7.94 27.36
C MET A 140 -0.31 8.12 26.12
N GLY A 141 -0.80 7.72 24.94
CA GLY A 141 -0.13 7.94 23.67
C GLY A 141 0.11 9.41 23.36
N TRP A 142 -0.93 10.24 23.45
CA TRP A 142 -0.84 11.68 23.18
C TRP A 142 0.00 12.44 24.22
N ALA A 143 -0.10 12.09 25.51
CA ALA A 143 0.74 12.68 26.55
C ALA A 143 2.23 12.41 26.32
N CYS A 144 2.58 11.19 25.89
CA CYS A 144 3.95 10.81 25.54
C CYS A 144 4.47 11.57 24.31
N LEU A 145 3.64 11.75 23.27
CA LEU A 145 3.99 12.52 22.07
C LEU A 145 4.21 14.01 22.39
N LEU A 146 3.30 14.62 23.15
CA LEU A 146 3.41 16.03 23.55
C LEU A 146 4.67 16.27 24.38
N SER A 147 4.88 15.46 25.42
CA SER A 147 6.04 15.60 26.33
C SER A 147 7.36 15.29 25.60
N GLY A 148 7.37 14.25 24.77
CA GLY A 148 8.54 13.84 24.00
C GLY A 148 8.98 14.90 22.98
N THR A 149 8.04 15.49 22.25
CA THR A 149 8.35 16.55 21.28
C THR A 149 8.64 17.90 21.95
N ALA A 150 8.02 18.20 23.08
CA ALA A 150 8.32 19.39 23.89
C ALA A 150 9.78 19.43 24.36
N VAL A 151 10.31 18.29 24.82
CA VAL A 151 11.73 18.16 25.22
C VAL A 151 12.66 18.10 24.01
N SER A 152 12.18 17.56 22.88
CA SER A 152 13.02 17.34 21.70
C SER A 152 13.17 18.56 20.81
N ASN A 153 12.09 19.02 20.16
CA ASN A 153 12.21 19.98 19.08
C ASN A 153 10.97 20.88 18.95
N ARG A 154 11.16 22.18 19.15
CA ARG A 154 10.12 23.22 19.07
C ARG A 154 9.35 23.21 17.75
N SER A 155 10.05 23.02 16.63
CA SER A 155 9.43 22.98 15.31
C SER A 155 8.53 21.76 15.11
N PHE A 156 8.80 20.65 15.83
CA PHE A 156 7.94 19.46 15.82
C PHE A 156 6.89 19.50 16.93
N PHE A 157 7.12 20.22 18.02
CA PHE A 157 6.14 20.38 19.09
C PHE A 157 4.87 21.09 18.59
N VAL A 158 5.00 22.20 17.84
CA VAL A 158 3.84 22.95 17.32
C VAL A 158 2.87 22.06 16.52
N PRO A 159 3.30 21.30 15.48
CA PRO A 159 2.37 20.45 14.74
C PRO A 159 1.79 19.32 15.60
N ILE A 160 2.53 18.76 16.57
CA ILE A 160 1.99 17.74 17.48
C ILE A 160 0.97 18.33 18.46
N ALA A 161 1.20 19.55 18.96
CA ALA A 161 0.27 20.28 19.82
C ALA A 161 -1.04 20.58 19.07
N THR A 162 -0.95 21.12 17.87
CA THR A 162 -2.13 21.38 17.00
C THR A 162 -2.82 20.08 16.62
N GLY A 163 -2.06 19.02 16.32
CA GLY A 163 -2.59 17.69 16.03
C GLY A 163 -3.35 17.10 17.22
N ALA A 164 -2.80 17.17 18.43
CA ALA A 164 -3.47 16.70 19.64
C ALA A 164 -4.80 17.42 19.86
N LEU A 165 -4.82 18.75 19.68
CA LEU A 165 -6.05 19.53 19.76
C LEU A 165 -7.06 19.10 18.69
N TYR A 166 -6.63 18.94 17.44
CA TYR A 166 -7.53 18.58 16.35
C TYR A 166 -8.07 17.15 16.47
N PHE A 167 -7.20 16.15 16.63
CA PHE A 167 -7.60 14.75 16.67
C PHE A 167 -8.30 14.36 17.97
N VAL A 168 -7.87 14.86 19.12
CA VAL A 168 -8.50 14.48 20.40
C VAL A 168 -9.79 15.28 20.63
N SER A 169 -9.91 16.50 20.09
CA SER A 169 -11.18 17.24 20.15
C SER A 169 -12.29 16.62 19.29
N SER A 170 -11.95 15.82 18.27
CA SER A 170 -12.96 15.10 17.49
C SER A 170 -13.80 14.16 18.36
N CYS A 171 -13.28 13.75 19.53
CA CYS A 171 -14.01 12.92 20.50
C CYS A 171 -15.21 13.62 21.17
N VAL A 172 -15.39 14.94 20.99
CA VAL A 172 -16.47 15.70 21.64
C VAL A 172 -17.25 16.62 20.69
N LEU A 173 -17.02 16.53 19.38
CA LEU A 173 -17.63 17.46 18.40
C LEU A 173 -19.16 17.38 18.38
N ASP A 174 -19.72 16.18 18.54
CA ASP A 174 -21.17 15.95 18.51
C ASP A 174 -21.82 16.10 19.89
N LEU A 175 -21.04 16.40 20.92
CA LEU A 175 -21.51 16.55 22.29
C LEU A 175 -21.76 18.02 22.65
N PRO A 176 -22.71 18.31 23.56
CA PRO A 176 -22.93 19.67 24.04
C PRO A 176 -21.66 20.21 24.72
N ARG A 177 -21.37 21.51 24.51
CA ARG A 177 -20.16 22.18 25.04
C ARG A 177 -20.07 22.04 26.57
N SER A 178 -18.85 21.85 27.09
CA SER A 178 -18.60 21.68 28.53
C SER A 178 -17.33 22.39 28.97
N ALA A 179 -17.29 22.89 30.21
CA ALA A 179 -16.08 23.44 30.82
C ALA A 179 -14.97 22.38 30.94
N GLY A 180 -15.34 21.10 31.10
CA GLY A 180 -14.39 19.98 31.09
C GLY A 180 -13.61 19.84 29.78
N ASN A 181 -14.08 20.44 28.68
CA ASN A 181 -13.33 20.46 27.44
C ASN A 181 -12.04 21.31 27.51
N ALA A 182 -11.86 22.14 28.55
CA ALA A 182 -10.67 22.94 28.78
C ALA A 182 -9.43 22.12 29.22
N PHE A 183 -9.61 20.89 29.71
CA PHE A 183 -8.48 20.07 30.16
C PHE A 183 -7.56 19.64 29.00
N LEU A 184 -8.10 19.46 27.78
CA LEU A 184 -7.29 19.16 26.59
C LEU A 184 -6.32 20.29 26.21
N PRO A 185 -6.76 21.56 26.00
CA PRO A 185 -5.85 22.67 25.79
C PRO A 185 -4.97 22.95 27.02
N GLY A 186 -5.44 22.66 28.24
CA GLY A 186 -4.61 22.69 29.45
C GLY A 186 -3.39 21.75 29.38
N ALA A 187 -3.58 20.52 28.88
CA ALA A 187 -2.49 19.56 28.68
C ALA A 187 -1.46 20.08 27.65
N VAL A 188 -1.92 20.73 26.58
CA VAL A 188 -1.03 21.31 25.56
C VAL A 188 -0.25 22.51 26.11
N LEU A 189 -0.89 23.41 26.85
CA LEU A 189 -0.23 24.56 27.48
C LEU A 189 0.81 24.13 28.52
N LEU A 190 0.55 23.05 29.27
CA LEU A 190 1.51 22.47 30.21
C LEU A 190 2.78 21.97 29.48
N ASN A 191 2.60 21.28 28.35
CA ASN A 191 3.72 20.82 27.52
C ASN A 191 4.43 21.98 26.79
N LEU A 192 3.71 23.04 26.44
CA LEU A 192 4.31 24.27 25.91
C LEU A 192 5.23 24.90 26.95
N LEU A 193 4.82 24.96 28.22
CA LEU A 193 5.66 25.45 29.31
C LEU A 193 6.93 24.60 29.49
N LEU A 194 6.80 23.26 29.41
CA LEU A 194 7.96 22.36 29.37
C LEU A 194 8.88 22.65 28.18
N CYS A 195 8.32 22.84 26.98
CA CYS A 195 9.07 23.11 25.75
C CYS A 195 9.85 24.42 25.80
N LEU A 196 9.28 25.45 26.43
CA LEU A 196 9.91 26.76 26.60
C LEU A 196 10.98 26.75 27.71
N ARG A 197 10.86 25.86 28.71
CA ARG A 197 11.81 25.73 29.82
C ARG A 197 13.00 24.81 29.51
N SER A 198 12.81 23.78 28.69
CA SER A 198 13.82 22.74 28.40
C SER A 198 15.06 23.23 27.63
N ARG A 199 15.05 24.46 27.10
CA ARG A 199 16.16 25.03 26.33
C ARG A 199 16.43 26.49 26.67
N GLU A 200 17.64 26.78 27.13
CA GLU A 200 18.11 28.13 27.37
C GLU A 200 18.19 28.94 26.06
N SER A 201 17.60 30.14 26.05
CA SER A 201 17.63 31.06 24.91
C SER A 201 18.80 32.04 25.03
N THR A 202 19.98 31.58 24.66
CA THR A 202 21.22 32.38 24.69
C THR A 202 21.30 33.38 23.55
N THR A 203 20.63 33.13 22.41
CA THR A 203 20.69 33.98 21.21
C THR A 203 19.37 34.70 20.90
N SER A 204 19.44 35.89 20.28
CA SER A 204 18.26 36.66 19.82
C SER A 204 17.36 35.84 18.89
N ARG A 205 17.96 35.04 18.01
CA ARG A 205 17.24 34.13 17.09
C ARG A 205 16.44 33.06 17.85
N GLN A 206 16.96 32.50 18.93
CA GLN A 206 16.23 31.55 19.76
C GLN A 206 15.07 32.20 20.51
N ARG A 207 15.24 33.45 20.98
CA ARG A 207 14.15 34.22 21.62
C ARG A 207 13.01 34.51 20.65
N PHE A 208 13.30 34.78 19.38
CA PHE A 208 12.28 34.88 18.34
C PHE A 208 11.54 33.56 18.14
N TYR A 209 12.25 32.43 18.09
CA TYR A 209 11.61 31.11 17.99
C TYR A 209 10.80 30.73 19.24
N ASP A 210 11.19 31.19 20.46
CA ASP A 210 10.38 31.03 21.68
C ASP A 210 9.01 31.69 21.49
N TRP A 211 9.01 32.96 21.08
CA TRP A 211 7.79 33.73 20.82
C TRP A 211 6.94 33.09 19.73
N LEU A 212 7.56 32.70 18.61
CA LEU A 212 6.86 32.05 17.52
C LEU A 212 6.22 30.74 17.97
N THR A 213 6.93 29.91 18.74
CA THR A 213 6.41 28.63 19.26
C THR A 213 5.25 28.88 20.24
N ALA A 214 5.40 29.85 21.14
CA ALA A 214 4.38 30.23 22.11
C ALA A 214 3.08 30.68 21.43
N LEU A 215 3.19 31.54 20.41
CA LEU A 215 2.03 32.04 19.66
C LEU A 215 1.38 30.94 18.80
N LEU A 216 2.18 30.16 18.07
CA LEU A 216 1.66 29.13 17.16
C LEU A 216 1.06 27.92 17.89
N ALA A 217 1.55 27.56 19.08
CA ALA A 217 0.93 26.52 19.90
C ALA A 217 -0.23 27.07 20.75
N GLY A 218 -0.13 28.32 21.20
CA GLY A 218 -1.15 28.98 22.01
C GLY A 218 -2.44 29.27 21.23
N ALA A 219 -2.35 29.82 20.02
CA ALA A 219 -3.52 30.19 19.22
C ALA A 219 -4.51 29.02 19.00
N PRO A 220 -4.08 27.82 18.58
CA PRO A 220 -4.94 26.63 18.52
C PRO A 220 -5.58 26.26 19.87
N CYS A 221 -4.87 26.41 20.99
CA CYS A 221 -5.44 26.15 22.32
C CYS A 221 -6.62 27.07 22.62
N GLY A 222 -6.50 28.37 22.27
CA GLY A 222 -7.59 29.33 22.45
C GLY A 222 -8.78 29.11 21.52
N ILE A 223 -8.53 28.65 20.27
CA ILE A 223 -9.59 28.20 19.36
C ILE A 223 -10.33 27.01 19.97
N ALA A 224 -9.62 26.00 20.46
CA ALA A 224 -10.23 24.84 21.11
C ALA A 224 -11.01 25.23 22.38
N LEU A 225 -10.44 26.10 23.23
CA LEU A 225 -11.11 26.63 24.42
C LEU A 225 -12.43 27.33 24.06
N THR A 226 -12.41 28.24 23.09
CA THR A 226 -13.63 28.98 22.71
C THR A 226 -14.64 28.07 22.01
N ALA A 227 -14.22 27.24 21.06
CA ALA A 227 -15.11 26.41 20.26
C ALA A 227 -15.81 25.29 21.06
N LEU A 228 -15.07 24.64 21.98
CA LEU A 228 -15.51 23.43 22.67
C LEU A 228 -16.13 23.70 24.04
N THR A 229 -15.90 24.87 24.65
CA THR A 229 -16.42 25.22 25.98
C THR A 229 -17.58 26.22 25.90
N PRO A 230 -18.33 26.44 27.00
CA PRO A 230 -19.40 27.44 27.06
C PRO A 230 -18.92 28.90 26.84
N LEU A 231 -17.62 29.14 26.67
CA LEU A 231 -17.07 30.46 26.38
C LEU A 231 -17.62 31.06 25.08
N ARG A 232 -17.86 30.27 24.02
CA ARG A 232 -18.40 30.81 22.75
C ARG A 232 -19.76 31.48 22.88
N PRO A 233 -20.82 30.81 23.40
CA PRO A 233 -22.11 31.48 23.58
C PRO A 233 -22.04 32.63 24.59
N TYR A 234 -21.20 32.51 25.63
CA TYR A 234 -20.98 33.60 26.57
C TYR A 234 -20.37 34.83 25.88
N LEU A 235 -19.27 34.67 25.14
CA LEU A 235 -18.61 35.75 24.40
C LEU A 235 -19.51 36.34 23.31
N GLY A 236 -20.33 35.50 22.66
CA GLY A 236 -21.32 35.96 21.67
C GLY A 236 -22.47 36.77 22.25
N SER A 237 -22.72 36.69 23.57
CA SER A 237 -23.68 37.57 24.24
C SER A 237 -23.13 38.99 24.49
N PHE A 238 -21.80 39.14 24.57
CA PHE A 238 -21.14 40.44 24.79
C PHE A 238 -20.61 41.07 23.49
N LEU A 239 -20.34 40.26 22.46
CA LEU A 239 -19.81 40.70 21.18
C LEU A 239 -20.74 40.23 20.05
N PRO A 240 -21.34 41.15 19.25
CA PRO A 240 -22.25 40.82 18.16
C PRO A 240 -21.45 40.32 16.95
N LEU A 241 -20.77 39.18 17.12
CA LEU A 241 -19.93 38.57 16.10
C LEU A 241 -20.51 37.20 15.71
N ASP A 242 -20.38 36.86 14.44
CA ASP A 242 -20.80 35.55 13.96
C ASP A 242 -20.08 34.39 14.68
N GLY A 243 -20.77 33.25 14.78
CA GLY A 243 -20.24 32.07 15.47
C GLY A 243 -18.81 31.66 15.07
N PRO A 244 -18.45 31.63 13.76
CA PRO A 244 -17.10 31.31 13.30
C PRO A 244 -16.05 32.38 13.66
N THR A 245 -16.41 33.67 13.60
CA THR A 245 -15.49 34.78 13.88
C THR A 245 -15.13 34.85 15.37
N ILE A 246 -16.06 34.50 16.27
CA ILE A 246 -15.77 34.33 17.70
C ILE A 246 -14.79 33.16 17.93
N SER A 247 -15.05 31.99 17.34
CA SER A 247 -14.22 30.81 17.58
C SER A 247 -12.81 30.90 16.97
N LEU A 248 -12.68 31.40 15.74
CA LEU A 248 -11.39 31.46 15.06
C LEU A 248 -10.63 32.75 15.39
N GLY A 249 -11.30 33.91 15.27
CA GLY A 249 -10.71 35.21 15.50
C GLY A 249 -10.38 35.44 16.97
N LEU A 250 -11.40 35.53 17.82
CA LEU A 250 -11.21 35.82 19.25
C LEU A 250 -10.51 34.66 19.98
N GLY A 251 -10.82 33.41 19.62
CA GLY A 251 -10.14 32.22 20.12
C GLY A 251 -8.63 32.24 19.85
N SER A 252 -8.20 32.57 18.63
CA SER A 252 -6.76 32.65 18.31
C SER A 252 -6.03 33.74 19.11
N LEU A 253 -6.68 34.89 19.34
CA LEU A 253 -6.13 35.98 20.13
C LEU A 253 -5.98 35.62 21.61
N LEU A 254 -7.02 35.05 22.22
CA LEU A 254 -6.96 34.54 23.60
C LEU A 254 -5.87 33.46 23.75
N GLY A 255 -5.78 32.56 22.77
CA GLY A 255 -4.76 31.52 22.73
C GLY A 255 -3.34 32.08 22.63
N ALA A 256 -3.13 33.09 21.78
CA ALA A 256 -1.85 33.77 21.65
C ALA A 256 -1.42 34.44 22.97
N ILE A 257 -2.36 35.06 23.70
CA ILE A 257 -2.11 35.64 25.03
C ILE A 257 -1.71 34.54 26.02
N LEU A 258 -2.44 33.43 26.07
CA LEU A 258 -2.10 32.28 26.94
C LEU A 258 -0.70 31.73 26.62
N GLY A 259 -0.35 31.61 25.34
CA GLY A 259 0.98 31.22 24.90
C GLY A 259 2.06 32.18 25.39
N ALA A 260 1.83 33.50 25.26
CA ALA A 260 2.72 34.53 25.77
C ALA A 260 2.88 34.46 27.30
N ILE A 261 1.80 34.20 28.04
CA ILE A 261 1.83 33.97 29.49
C ILE A 261 2.70 32.75 29.82
N CYS A 262 2.57 31.63 29.11
CA CYS A 262 3.43 30.47 29.31
C CYS A 262 4.93 30.80 29.10
N LEU A 263 5.25 31.69 28.15
CA LEU A 263 6.62 32.16 27.91
C LEU A 263 7.13 33.06 29.04
N LEU A 264 6.28 33.92 29.60
CA LEU A 264 6.65 34.75 30.74
C LEU A 264 6.87 33.88 31.99
N LEU A 265 5.99 32.89 32.21
CA LEU A 265 6.08 31.94 33.31
C LEU A 265 7.33 31.06 33.22
N SER A 266 7.72 30.61 32.02
CA SER A 266 8.90 29.76 31.86
C SER A 266 10.22 30.46 32.21
N ARG A 267 10.24 31.80 32.16
CA ARG A 267 11.44 32.62 32.44
C ARG A 267 11.53 33.09 33.89
N HIS A 268 10.48 32.95 34.67
CA HIS A 268 10.44 33.50 36.03
C HIS A 268 11.00 32.51 37.06
N SER A 269 12.20 32.77 37.58
CA SER A 269 12.93 31.88 38.49
C SER A 269 12.24 31.59 39.83
N ARG A 270 11.36 32.49 40.31
CA ARG A 270 10.61 32.34 41.58
C ARG A 270 9.34 31.48 41.47
N LEU A 271 8.84 31.23 40.26
CA LEU A 271 7.67 30.36 40.00
C LEU A 271 8.06 28.90 39.76
N SER A 272 9.31 28.53 40.08
CA SER A 272 9.84 27.16 39.95
C SER A 272 9.06 26.10 40.74
N TRP A 273 8.20 26.50 41.69
CA TRP A 273 7.30 25.64 42.46
C TRP A 273 6.05 25.19 41.69
N PHE A 274 5.64 25.90 40.62
CA PHE A 274 4.43 25.58 39.84
C PHE A 274 4.71 24.78 38.55
N GLY A 275 5.97 24.41 38.29
CA GLY A 275 6.37 23.73 37.05
C GLY A 275 6.99 22.36 37.34
N PRO A 276 6.56 21.27 36.67
CA PRO A 276 7.11 19.93 36.89
C PRO A 276 8.63 19.89 36.64
N SER A 277 9.33 19.07 37.42
CA SER A 277 10.80 18.99 37.41
C SER A 277 11.33 17.97 36.39
N SER A 278 10.50 16.95 36.06
CA SER A 278 10.88 15.83 35.20
C SER A 278 9.89 15.61 34.05
N ILE A 279 10.37 15.03 32.94
CA ILE A 279 9.52 14.65 31.79
C ILE A 279 8.40 13.68 32.21
N GLY A 280 8.68 12.79 33.18
CA GLY A 280 7.72 11.81 33.69
C GLY A 280 6.52 12.46 34.36
N GLU A 281 6.74 13.46 35.22
CA GLU A 281 5.67 14.22 35.89
C GLU A 281 4.77 14.95 34.88
N VAL A 282 5.36 15.65 33.89
CA VAL A 282 4.60 16.34 32.83
C VAL A 282 3.78 15.34 32.02
N THR A 283 4.35 14.18 31.72
CA THR A 283 3.65 13.16 30.93
C THR A 283 2.44 12.63 31.69
N TRP A 284 2.59 12.29 32.98
CA TRP A 284 1.50 11.79 33.80
C TRP A 284 0.40 12.83 34.05
N THR A 285 0.78 14.07 34.34
CA THR A 285 -0.19 15.16 34.49
C THR A 285 -0.96 15.41 33.20
N SER A 286 -0.27 15.40 32.05
CA SER A 286 -0.91 15.50 30.72
C SER A 286 -1.85 14.32 30.44
N PHE A 287 -1.46 13.10 30.81
CA PHE A 287 -2.30 11.91 30.74
C PHE A 287 -3.59 12.10 31.53
N TRP A 288 -3.50 12.54 32.79
CA TRP A 288 -4.67 12.75 33.64
C TRP A 288 -5.59 13.85 33.08
N LEU A 289 -5.03 14.95 32.57
CA LEU A 289 -5.82 16.01 31.95
C LEU A 289 -6.60 15.51 30.73
N ILE A 290 -5.97 14.75 29.84
CA ILE A 290 -6.63 14.20 28.65
C ILE A 290 -7.62 13.08 29.04
N LEU A 291 -7.31 12.26 30.04
CA LEU A 291 -8.24 11.27 30.56
C LEU A 291 -9.49 11.93 31.17
N ILE A 292 -9.31 12.97 31.99
CA ILE A 292 -10.41 13.74 32.57
C ILE A 292 -11.27 14.33 31.44
N PHE A 293 -10.65 14.91 30.42
CA PHE A 293 -11.36 15.36 29.21
C PHE A 293 -12.25 14.28 28.59
N LEU A 294 -11.74 13.06 28.38
CA LEU A 294 -12.52 11.94 27.85
C LEU A 294 -13.59 11.43 28.82
N THR A 295 -13.34 11.46 30.14
CA THR A 295 -14.37 11.10 31.13
C THR A 295 -15.52 12.11 31.15
N PHE A 296 -15.25 13.41 30.94
CA PHE A 296 -16.30 14.39 30.75
C PHE A 296 -17.07 14.16 29.45
N ALA A 297 -16.42 13.67 28.38
CA ALA A 297 -17.11 13.22 27.18
C ALA A 297 -18.05 12.04 27.50
N LEU A 298 -17.55 11.01 28.20
CA LEU A 298 -18.34 9.87 28.64
C LEU A 298 -19.53 10.25 29.50
N SER A 299 -19.38 11.23 30.41
CA SER A 299 -20.47 11.68 31.28
C SER A 299 -21.62 12.37 30.54
N ARG A 300 -21.37 12.87 29.32
CA ARG A 300 -22.34 13.59 28.49
C ARG A 300 -22.90 12.72 27.36
N GLY A 301 -22.17 11.69 26.96
CA GLY A 301 -22.59 10.70 25.97
C GLY A 301 -22.78 9.33 26.60
N ASP A 302 -22.67 8.29 25.79
CA ASP A 302 -22.57 6.91 26.24
C ASP A 302 -21.23 6.29 25.84
N LEU A 303 -21.00 5.05 26.27
CA LEU A 303 -19.77 4.32 25.95
C LEU A 303 -19.66 4.03 24.44
N GLY A 304 -20.80 3.90 23.74
CA GLY A 304 -20.86 3.61 22.30
C GLY A 304 -20.41 4.80 21.46
N HIS A 305 -20.94 5.97 21.77
CA HIS A 305 -20.57 7.25 21.19
C HIS A 305 -19.08 7.51 21.39
N LEU A 306 -18.58 7.41 22.63
CA LEU A 306 -17.16 7.60 22.92
C LEU A 306 -16.28 6.60 22.13
N GLY A 307 -16.70 5.34 22.03
CA GLY A 307 -16.02 4.32 21.23
C GLY A 307 -15.94 4.70 19.74
N GLY A 308 -17.05 5.15 19.16
CA GLY A 308 -17.12 5.60 17.77
C GLY A 308 -16.27 6.83 17.48
N SER A 309 -16.26 7.81 18.39
CA SER A 309 -15.44 9.02 18.24
C SER A 309 -13.95 8.75 18.46
N ILE A 310 -13.57 7.84 19.38
CA ILE A 310 -12.18 7.39 19.55
C ILE A 310 -11.68 6.68 18.30
N ILE A 311 -12.48 5.80 17.68
CA ILE A 311 -12.10 5.15 16.41
C ILE A 311 -11.89 6.20 15.32
N SER A 312 -12.80 7.17 15.23
CA SER A 312 -12.66 8.28 14.27
C SER A 312 -11.39 9.10 14.51
N SER A 313 -11.05 9.36 15.78
CA SER A 313 -9.79 10.03 16.18
C SER A 313 -8.56 9.20 15.78
N LEU A 314 -8.62 7.88 15.99
CA LEU A 314 -7.55 6.96 15.63
C LEU A 314 -7.36 6.88 14.11
N ASP A 315 -8.42 6.75 13.33
CA ASP A 315 -8.33 6.70 11.87
C ASP A 315 -7.71 7.98 11.33
N LEU A 316 -8.13 9.14 11.83
CA LEU A 316 -7.49 10.41 11.50
C LEU A 316 -6.00 10.40 11.89
N SER A 317 -5.66 10.08 13.14
CA SER A 317 -4.27 10.16 13.62
C SER A 317 -3.31 9.15 12.95
N ASN A 318 -3.78 7.95 12.63
CA ASN A 318 -2.96 6.89 12.07
C ASN A 318 -2.70 7.04 10.57
N ASN A 319 -3.57 7.77 9.85
CA ASN A 319 -3.27 8.19 8.48
C ASN A 319 -1.96 9.00 8.38
N TYR A 320 -1.46 9.57 9.49
CA TYR A 320 -0.16 10.25 9.55
C TYR A 320 1.02 9.34 9.91
N LEU A 321 0.77 8.10 10.35
CA LEU A 321 1.81 7.10 10.66
C LEU A 321 2.18 6.24 9.44
N TRP A 322 1.66 6.56 8.25
CA TRP A 322 1.98 5.88 7.00
C TRP A 322 3.50 5.67 6.76
N PRO A 323 4.43 6.59 7.11
CA PRO A 323 5.85 6.35 6.87
C PRO A 323 6.38 5.12 7.63
N ILE A 324 5.85 4.86 8.83
CA ILE A 324 6.24 3.70 9.64
C ILE A 324 5.88 2.43 8.89
N PHE A 325 4.64 2.32 8.42
CA PHE A 325 4.17 1.17 7.66
C PHE A 325 4.95 1.01 6.34
N TYR A 326 5.28 2.11 5.67
CA TYR A 326 6.11 2.08 4.45
C TYR A 326 7.50 1.48 4.70
N PHE A 327 8.20 1.92 5.75
CA PHE A 327 9.53 1.39 6.08
C PHE A 327 9.49 -0.04 6.60
N ILE A 328 8.40 -0.44 7.27
CA ILE A 328 8.17 -1.85 7.62
C ILE A 328 8.12 -2.70 6.35
N GLY A 329 7.41 -2.24 5.31
CA GLY A 329 7.38 -2.88 3.99
C GLY A 329 8.78 -3.11 3.40
N ILE A 330 9.62 -2.07 3.38
CA ILE A 330 11.02 -2.19 2.94
C ILE A 330 11.81 -3.19 3.80
N GLY A 331 11.54 -3.23 5.11
CA GLY A 331 12.12 -4.19 6.04
C GLY A 331 11.76 -5.64 5.71
N ILE A 332 10.54 -5.91 5.22
CA ILE A 332 10.11 -7.24 4.78
C ILE A 332 11.01 -7.72 3.64
N MET A 333 11.32 -6.87 2.66
CA MET A 333 12.22 -7.24 1.55
C MET A 333 13.64 -7.59 2.03
N HIS A 334 14.17 -6.85 3.01
CA HIS A 334 15.46 -7.18 3.63
C HIS A 334 15.44 -8.52 4.35
N LYS A 335 14.33 -8.80 5.06
CA LYS A 335 14.10 -10.09 5.71
C LYS A 335 14.06 -11.21 4.68
N LEU A 336 13.36 -11.03 3.55
CA LEU A 336 13.30 -11.98 2.45
C LEU A 336 14.69 -12.23 1.86
N MET A 337 15.43 -11.19 1.47
CA MET A 337 16.80 -11.31 0.96
C MET A 337 17.73 -12.08 1.91
N SER A 338 17.69 -11.75 3.20
CA SER A 338 18.50 -12.42 4.21
C SER A 338 18.07 -13.88 4.42
N SER A 339 16.77 -14.18 4.34
CA SER A 339 16.26 -15.55 4.40
C SER A 339 16.65 -16.36 3.16
N THR A 340 16.56 -15.77 1.97
CA THR A 340 17.06 -16.39 0.73
C THR A 340 18.55 -16.69 0.81
N LYS A 341 19.35 -15.77 1.36
CA LYS A 341 20.79 -15.98 1.52
C LYS A 341 21.08 -17.20 2.42
N VAL A 342 20.29 -17.40 3.47
CA VAL A 342 20.39 -18.60 4.32
C VAL A 342 20.04 -19.85 3.52
N ILE A 343 18.93 -19.87 2.78
CA ILE A 343 18.54 -21.02 1.94
C ILE A 343 19.65 -21.35 0.95
N ALA A 344 20.10 -20.37 0.15
CA ALA A 344 21.11 -20.59 -0.88
C ALA A 344 22.45 -21.07 -0.31
N ASN A 345 22.90 -20.48 0.79
CA ASN A 345 24.14 -20.89 1.46
C ASN A 345 24.02 -22.28 2.10
N SER A 346 22.87 -22.60 2.69
CA SER A 346 22.59 -23.92 3.25
C SER A 346 22.57 -24.98 2.17
N THR A 347 21.89 -24.77 1.04
CA THR A 347 21.89 -25.71 -0.08
C THR A 347 23.29 -25.94 -0.64
N ARG A 348 24.12 -24.90 -0.72
CA ARG A 348 25.54 -25.02 -1.09
C ARG A 348 26.35 -25.86 -0.09
N GLY A 349 26.03 -25.77 1.21
CA GLY A 349 26.67 -26.58 2.26
C GLY A 349 26.18 -28.02 2.32
N MET A 350 24.97 -28.31 1.82
CA MET A 350 24.36 -29.65 1.87
C MET A 350 24.92 -30.60 0.80
N LEU A 351 25.38 -30.09 -0.34
CA LEU A 351 25.79 -30.88 -1.49
C LEU A 351 27.30 -30.78 -1.75
N PRO A 352 27.96 -31.88 -2.13
CA PRO A 352 29.32 -31.82 -2.70
C PRO A 352 29.37 -30.90 -3.93
N SER A 353 30.49 -30.19 -4.11
CA SER A 353 30.66 -29.20 -5.19
C SER A 353 30.43 -29.77 -6.59
N TRP A 354 30.77 -31.04 -6.83
CA TRP A 354 30.59 -31.73 -8.10
C TRP A 354 29.12 -32.11 -8.40
N LEU A 355 28.28 -32.29 -7.36
CA LEU A 355 26.85 -32.59 -7.50
C LEU A 355 25.98 -31.33 -7.59
N LEU A 356 26.47 -30.19 -7.12
CA LEU A 356 25.69 -28.97 -7.01
C LEU A 356 25.18 -28.46 -8.36
N VAL A 357 26.04 -28.43 -9.38
CA VAL A 357 25.68 -28.01 -10.74
C VAL A 357 24.63 -28.93 -11.37
N PRO A 358 24.86 -30.25 -11.52
CA PRO A 358 23.89 -31.14 -12.16
C PRO A 358 22.56 -31.22 -11.39
N PHE A 359 22.59 -31.21 -10.05
CA PHE A 359 21.37 -31.25 -9.26
C PHE A 359 20.49 -30.01 -9.47
N LEU A 360 21.07 -28.81 -9.37
CA LEU A 360 20.30 -27.57 -9.48
C LEU A 360 19.81 -27.28 -10.92
N THR A 361 20.54 -27.72 -11.95
CA THR A 361 20.08 -27.61 -13.34
C THR A 361 18.93 -28.56 -13.64
N ILE A 362 19.00 -29.83 -13.20
CA ILE A 362 17.90 -30.80 -13.32
C ILE A 362 16.68 -30.28 -12.57
N LEU A 363 16.85 -29.76 -11.36
CA LEU A 363 15.77 -29.18 -10.57
C LEU A 363 15.10 -27.99 -11.30
N LEU A 364 15.89 -27.12 -11.93
CA LEU A 364 15.38 -25.99 -12.72
C LEU A 364 14.54 -26.46 -13.92
N ILE A 365 15.03 -27.47 -14.66
CA ILE A 365 14.31 -28.04 -15.81
C ILE A 365 13.00 -28.68 -15.36
N LEU A 366 13.04 -29.53 -14.32
CA LEU A 366 11.86 -30.21 -13.80
C LEU A 366 10.83 -29.22 -13.26
N ALA A 367 11.26 -28.22 -12.48
CA ALA A 367 10.39 -27.17 -11.98
C ALA A 367 9.73 -26.38 -13.11
N THR A 368 10.49 -26.05 -14.16
CA THR A 368 9.95 -25.34 -15.34
C THR A 368 8.89 -26.20 -16.05
N ALA A 369 9.18 -27.49 -16.29
CA ALA A 369 8.25 -28.42 -16.94
C ALA A 369 6.95 -28.59 -16.14
N VAL A 370 7.03 -28.80 -14.82
CA VAL A 370 5.86 -28.90 -13.94
C VAL A 370 5.05 -27.60 -13.98
N SER A 371 5.71 -26.44 -13.90
CA SER A 371 5.03 -25.13 -13.86
C SER A 371 4.26 -24.76 -15.14
N PHE A 372 4.62 -25.34 -16.29
CA PHE A 372 3.93 -25.15 -17.56
C PHE A 372 2.96 -26.29 -17.92
N SER A 373 2.93 -27.38 -17.15
CA SER A 373 2.15 -28.58 -17.46
C SER A 373 0.67 -28.30 -17.72
N GLU A 374 0.01 -27.52 -16.86
CA GLU A 374 -1.40 -27.14 -17.05
C GLU A 374 -1.63 -26.38 -18.38
N ARG A 375 -0.82 -25.35 -18.68
CA ARG A 375 -0.97 -24.55 -19.90
C ARG A 375 -0.72 -25.36 -21.16
N ILE A 376 0.27 -26.25 -21.13
CA ILE A 376 0.62 -27.13 -22.25
C ILE A 376 -0.49 -28.15 -22.47
N CYS A 377 -0.95 -28.83 -21.42
CA CYS A 377 -2.08 -29.77 -21.51
C CYS A 377 -3.36 -29.07 -21.98
N PHE A 378 -3.64 -27.87 -21.47
CA PHE A 378 -4.76 -27.04 -21.92
C PHE A 378 -4.65 -26.74 -23.42
N PHE A 379 -3.54 -26.15 -23.88
CA PHE A 379 -3.38 -25.79 -25.30
C PHE A 379 -3.40 -27.01 -26.23
N ALA A 380 -2.71 -28.10 -25.85
CA ALA A 380 -2.67 -29.33 -26.62
C ALA A 380 -4.05 -30.00 -26.74
N SER A 381 -4.95 -29.80 -25.76
CA SER A 381 -6.33 -30.32 -25.84
C SER A 381 -7.20 -29.65 -26.92
N TYR A 382 -6.84 -28.42 -27.34
CA TYR A 382 -7.57 -27.69 -28.39
C TYR A 382 -7.05 -27.95 -29.80
N GLN A 383 -5.79 -28.36 -29.92
CA GLN A 383 -5.14 -28.55 -31.21
C GLN A 383 -5.26 -30.01 -31.65
N LYS A 384 -5.67 -30.23 -32.91
CA LYS A 384 -5.77 -31.58 -33.48
C LYS A 384 -4.48 -31.95 -34.19
N GLY A 385 -3.90 -33.12 -33.90
CA GLY A 385 -2.77 -33.69 -34.63
C GLY A 385 -1.82 -34.55 -33.75
N PRO A 386 -1.04 -35.46 -34.37
CA PRO A 386 -0.23 -36.45 -33.66
C PRO A 386 0.88 -35.82 -32.80
N PHE A 387 1.41 -34.66 -33.22
CA PHE A 387 2.38 -33.90 -32.43
C PHE A 387 1.80 -33.39 -31.10
N TRP A 388 0.57 -32.88 -31.13
CA TRP A 388 -0.11 -32.35 -29.93
C TRP A 388 -0.57 -33.47 -29.00
N GLU A 389 -0.97 -34.62 -29.53
CA GLU A 389 -1.26 -35.83 -28.75
C GLU A 389 -0.02 -36.36 -28.02
N ALA A 390 1.16 -36.34 -28.67
CA ALA A 390 2.42 -36.71 -28.03
C ALA A 390 2.84 -35.72 -26.93
N ILE A 391 2.65 -34.42 -27.14
CA ILE A 391 2.90 -33.40 -26.10
C ILE A 391 1.94 -33.58 -24.92
N PHE A 392 0.65 -33.81 -25.20
CA PHE A 392 -0.35 -34.02 -24.16
C PHE A 392 -0.02 -35.25 -23.30
N SER A 393 0.34 -36.38 -23.93
CA SER A 393 0.70 -37.61 -23.21
C SER A 393 1.98 -37.47 -22.37
N ALA A 394 2.96 -36.67 -22.83
CA ALA A 394 4.19 -36.39 -22.08
C ALA A 394 3.97 -35.50 -20.84
N PHE A 395 3.12 -34.46 -20.95
CA PHE A 395 2.91 -33.50 -19.86
C PHE A 395 1.76 -33.85 -18.92
N HIS A 396 0.80 -34.68 -19.34
CA HIS A 396 -0.35 -35.07 -18.53
C HIS A 396 0.03 -35.75 -17.19
N PRO A 397 1.03 -36.65 -17.12
CA PRO A 397 1.48 -37.24 -15.85
C PRO A 397 2.03 -36.20 -14.86
N LEU A 398 2.72 -35.17 -15.36
CA LEU A 398 3.23 -34.07 -14.53
C LEU A 398 2.08 -33.23 -13.98
N TYR A 399 1.09 -32.93 -14.82
CA TYR A 399 -0.12 -32.22 -14.42
C TYR A 399 -0.93 -33.02 -13.39
N SER A 400 -1.16 -34.32 -13.62
CA SER A 400 -1.93 -35.17 -12.72
C SER A 400 -1.25 -35.32 -11.35
N ALA A 401 0.07 -35.52 -11.32
CA ALA A 401 0.84 -35.62 -10.06
C ALA A 401 0.83 -34.31 -9.25
N SER A 402 0.74 -33.16 -9.91
CA SER A 402 0.72 -31.84 -9.26
C SER A 402 -0.67 -31.25 -9.04
N ARG A 403 -1.72 -31.93 -9.51
CA ARG A 403 -3.13 -31.48 -9.48
C ARG A 403 -3.59 -31.08 -8.09
N GLU A 404 -3.47 -31.98 -7.11
CA GLU A 404 -4.03 -31.74 -5.77
C GLU A 404 -3.28 -30.65 -5.00
N SER A 405 -1.98 -30.55 -5.21
CA SER A 405 -1.11 -29.62 -4.46
C SER A 405 -1.01 -28.23 -5.08
N ILE A 406 -1.08 -28.13 -6.42
CA ILE A 406 -0.84 -26.87 -7.15
C ILE A 406 -2.12 -26.36 -7.81
N TRP A 407 -2.78 -27.20 -8.62
CA TRP A 407 -3.79 -26.76 -9.59
C TRP A 407 -5.22 -26.68 -9.01
N LEU A 408 -5.53 -27.45 -7.95
CA LEU A 408 -6.83 -27.35 -7.26
C LEU A 408 -6.94 -26.16 -6.32
N VAL A 409 -5.81 -25.63 -5.83
CA VAL A 409 -5.78 -24.52 -4.88
C VAL A 409 -5.52 -23.22 -5.64
N PRO A 410 -6.50 -22.28 -5.74
CA PRO A 410 -6.38 -21.11 -6.61
C PRO A 410 -5.16 -20.22 -6.33
N LEU A 411 -4.76 -20.08 -5.06
CA LEU A 411 -3.62 -19.25 -4.67
C LEU A 411 -2.28 -19.85 -5.11
N THR A 412 -2.12 -21.17 -5.03
CA THR A 412 -0.91 -21.85 -5.50
C THR A 412 -0.87 -21.90 -7.01
N THR A 413 -2.01 -22.10 -7.68
CA THR A 413 -2.12 -22.02 -9.15
C THR A 413 -1.67 -20.65 -9.65
N MET A 414 -2.18 -19.56 -9.07
CA MET A 414 -1.78 -18.21 -9.41
C MET A 414 -0.28 -17.97 -9.17
N SER A 415 0.23 -18.41 -8.02
CA SER A 415 1.66 -18.27 -7.68
C SER A 415 2.57 -19.00 -8.67
N VAL A 416 2.22 -20.25 -9.03
CA VAL A 416 3.00 -21.06 -9.98
C VAL A 416 2.92 -20.51 -11.40
N HIS A 417 1.78 -19.97 -11.82
CA HIS A 417 1.65 -19.29 -13.11
C HIS A 417 2.55 -18.06 -13.27
N TRP A 418 2.83 -17.36 -12.17
CA TRP A 418 3.73 -16.21 -12.18
C TRP A 418 5.18 -16.67 -12.11
N PHE A 419 5.44 -17.68 -11.27
CA PHE A 419 6.77 -18.25 -11.07
C PHE A 419 7.28 -18.99 -12.32
N SER A 420 6.41 -19.56 -13.15
CA SER A 420 6.79 -20.25 -14.39
C SER A 420 7.57 -19.34 -15.35
N TRP A 421 7.21 -18.06 -15.45
CA TRP A 421 7.94 -17.09 -16.26
C TRP A 421 9.34 -16.78 -15.71
N VAL A 422 9.49 -16.75 -14.38
CA VAL A 422 10.79 -16.59 -13.73
C VAL A 422 11.69 -17.80 -13.97
N LEU A 423 11.13 -18.99 -13.86
CA LEU A 423 11.83 -20.24 -14.14
C LEU A 423 12.29 -20.31 -15.61
N LEU A 424 11.42 -19.92 -16.54
CA LEU A 424 11.76 -19.85 -17.97
C LEU A 424 12.89 -18.85 -18.24
N PHE A 425 12.83 -17.65 -17.67
CA PHE A 425 13.91 -16.66 -17.79
C PHE A 425 15.22 -17.19 -17.22
N THR A 426 15.17 -17.83 -16.04
CA THR A 426 16.37 -18.40 -15.40
C THR A 426 16.96 -19.54 -16.23
N LEU A 427 16.10 -20.38 -16.82
CA LEU A 427 16.52 -21.45 -17.72
C LEU A 427 17.21 -20.87 -18.96
N ALA A 428 16.68 -19.80 -19.55
CA ALA A 428 17.32 -19.11 -20.68
C ALA A 428 18.71 -18.55 -20.29
N VAL A 429 18.83 -17.92 -19.13
CA VAL A 429 20.12 -17.43 -18.59
C VAL A 429 21.11 -18.58 -18.35
N ALA A 430 20.65 -19.67 -17.73
CA ALA A 430 21.47 -20.86 -17.48
C ALA A 430 21.96 -21.49 -18.79
N SER A 431 21.10 -21.59 -19.80
CA SER A 431 21.46 -22.05 -21.15
C SER A 431 22.48 -21.13 -21.82
N GLY A 432 22.31 -19.81 -21.73
CA GLY A 432 23.29 -18.85 -22.23
C GLY A 432 24.66 -18.99 -21.58
N LEU A 433 24.70 -19.21 -20.26
CA LEU A 433 25.94 -19.47 -19.52
C LEU A 433 26.56 -20.82 -19.87
N ALA A 434 25.75 -21.84 -20.13
CA ALA A 434 26.22 -23.15 -20.59
C ALA A 434 26.86 -23.07 -21.98
N ILE A 435 26.22 -22.35 -22.92
CA ILE A 435 26.76 -22.10 -24.27
C ILE A 435 28.09 -21.35 -24.18
N GLN A 436 28.21 -20.36 -23.29
CA GLN A 436 29.45 -19.64 -23.04
C GLN A 436 30.50 -20.43 -22.24
N LYS A 437 30.21 -21.68 -21.85
CA LYS A 437 31.04 -22.52 -20.97
C LYS A 437 31.39 -21.85 -19.63
N ARG A 438 30.52 -20.97 -19.14
CA ARG A 438 30.66 -20.20 -17.88
C ARG A 438 29.72 -20.69 -16.77
N LEU A 439 29.02 -21.81 -16.98
CA LEU A 439 28.13 -22.41 -15.99
C LEU A 439 28.93 -23.09 -14.86
N THR A 440 29.44 -22.29 -13.92
CA THR A 440 30.16 -22.76 -12.74
C THR A 440 29.19 -23.03 -11.57
N GLY A 441 29.64 -23.80 -10.57
CA GLY A 441 28.86 -24.01 -9.34
C GLY A 441 28.51 -22.70 -8.61
N GLU A 442 29.38 -21.69 -8.72
CA GLU A 442 29.08 -20.34 -8.24
C GLU A 442 27.99 -19.65 -9.07
N ALA A 443 28.03 -19.75 -10.40
CA ALA A 443 27.01 -19.16 -11.26
C ALA A 443 25.62 -19.76 -10.98
N VAL A 444 25.54 -21.09 -10.87
CA VAL A 444 24.30 -21.82 -10.57
C VAL A 444 23.80 -21.50 -9.15
N SER A 445 24.69 -21.35 -8.16
CA SER A 445 24.31 -20.95 -6.80
C SER A 445 23.69 -19.55 -6.75
N ARG A 446 24.20 -18.60 -7.53
CA ARG A 446 23.59 -17.26 -7.63
C ARG A 446 22.26 -17.28 -8.37
N LEU A 447 22.13 -18.07 -9.45
CA LEU A 447 20.84 -18.26 -10.12
C LEU A 447 19.80 -18.87 -9.18
N PHE A 448 20.19 -19.89 -8.41
CA PHE A 448 19.33 -20.50 -7.40
C PHE A 448 18.91 -19.49 -6.33
N PHE A 449 19.82 -18.63 -5.87
CA PHE A 449 19.47 -17.52 -4.97
C PHE A 449 18.40 -16.60 -5.59
N MET A 450 18.56 -16.19 -6.86
CA MET A 450 17.59 -15.31 -7.54
C MET A 450 16.23 -16.00 -7.72
N VAL A 451 16.20 -17.30 -8.06
CA VAL A 451 14.97 -18.10 -8.15
C VAL A 451 14.27 -18.19 -6.80
N CYS A 452 14.99 -18.51 -5.73
CA CYS A 452 14.43 -18.58 -4.39
C CYS A 452 13.90 -17.21 -3.92
N LEU A 453 14.61 -16.12 -4.23
CA LEU A 453 14.16 -14.77 -3.92
C LEU A 453 12.86 -14.46 -4.66
N ALA A 454 12.79 -14.73 -5.95
CA ALA A 454 11.59 -14.50 -6.76
C ALA A 454 10.40 -15.36 -6.27
N ALA A 455 10.63 -16.62 -5.90
CA ALA A 455 9.60 -17.47 -5.32
C ALA A 455 9.03 -16.87 -4.02
N LEU A 456 9.91 -16.42 -3.12
CA LEU A 456 9.49 -15.77 -1.88
C LEU A 456 8.77 -14.44 -2.12
N LEU A 457 9.19 -13.65 -3.11
CA LEU A 457 8.54 -12.39 -3.49
C LEU A 457 7.13 -12.62 -4.06
N ILE A 458 6.98 -13.59 -4.96
CA ILE A 458 5.67 -13.96 -5.54
C ILE A 458 4.75 -14.48 -4.44
N TRP A 459 5.26 -15.33 -3.55
CA TRP A 459 4.47 -15.85 -2.44
C TRP A 459 4.01 -14.75 -1.48
N GLU A 460 4.92 -13.83 -1.10
CA GLU A 460 4.58 -12.67 -0.26
C GLU A 460 3.55 -11.77 -0.95
N TYR A 461 3.71 -11.52 -2.26
CA TYR A 461 2.75 -10.74 -3.03
C TYR A 461 1.38 -11.42 -3.08
N VAL A 462 1.30 -12.72 -3.40
CA VAL A 462 0.02 -13.44 -3.48
C VAL A 462 -0.63 -13.56 -2.11
N PHE A 463 0.14 -13.71 -1.04
CA PHE A 463 -0.36 -13.66 0.33
C PHE A 463 -1.00 -12.30 0.65
N GLN A 464 -0.34 -11.20 0.30
CA GLN A 464 -0.88 -9.86 0.47
C GLN A 464 -2.09 -9.60 -0.44
N LEU A 465 -2.03 -10.04 -1.71
CA LEU A 465 -3.16 -9.95 -2.64
C LEU A 465 -4.38 -10.73 -2.14
N SER A 466 -4.18 -11.94 -1.62
CA SER A 466 -5.27 -12.74 -1.05
C SER A 466 -5.93 -12.04 0.15
N SER A 467 -5.12 -11.31 0.92
CA SER A 467 -5.58 -10.46 2.03
C SER A 467 -6.43 -9.30 1.52
N PHE A 468 -6.11 -8.74 0.35
CA PHE A 468 -6.87 -7.64 -0.28
C PHE A 468 -8.12 -8.10 -1.04
N ALA A 469 -8.06 -9.23 -1.73
CA ALA A 469 -9.02 -9.58 -2.79
C ALA A 469 -10.16 -10.52 -2.37
N ARG A 470 -10.07 -11.23 -1.22
CA ARG A 470 -10.99 -12.36 -0.97
C ARG A 470 -11.52 -12.59 0.44
N THR A 471 -11.29 -11.74 1.43
CA THR A 471 -11.85 -12.00 2.77
C THR A 471 -12.50 -10.78 3.40
N PRO A 472 -13.84 -10.77 3.57
CA PRO A 472 -14.49 -9.93 4.57
C PRO A 472 -14.19 -10.39 6.01
N SER A 473 -13.20 -11.27 6.23
CA SER A 473 -12.75 -11.65 7.56
C SER A 473 -11.28 -12.07 7.58
N HIS A 474 -10.40 -11.20 8.09
CA HIS A 474 -9.10 -11.66 8.59
C HIS A 474 -9.34 -12.51 9.84
N SER A 475 -8.66 -13.66 9.97
CA SER A 475 -8.79 -14.42 11.20
C SER A 475 -8.19 -13.61 12.35
N VAL A 476 -8.89 -13.55 13.48
CA VAL A 476 -8.43 -12.86 14.70
C VAL A 476 -7.03 -13.34 15.11
N THR A 477 -6.71 -14.60 14.83
CA THR A 477 -5.40 -15.21 15.01
C THR A 477 -4.30 -14.52 14.18
N VAL A 478 -4.55 -14.20 12.91
CA VAL A 478 -3.58 -13.51 12.05
C VAL A 478 -3.32 -12.10 12.57
N LEU A 479 -4.37 -11.37 12.97
CA LEU A 479 -4.25 -10.04 13.57
C LEU A 479 -3.47 -10.07 14.88
N THR A 480 -3.73 -11.06 15.72
CA THR A 480 -3.00 -11.26 16.98
C THR A 480 -1.51 -11.48 16.70
N LEU A 481 -1.18 -12.39 15.79
CA LEU A 481 0.22 -12.68 15.44
C LEU A 481 0.91 -11.49 14.80
N PHE A 482 0.19 -10.72 13.98
CA PHE A 482 0.70 -9.48 13.40
C PHE A 482 1.00 -8.45 14.50
N ALA A 483 0.08 -8.23 15.44
CA ALA A 483 0.28 -7.31 16.57
C ALA A 483 1.49 -7.71 17.42
N LEU A 484 1.62 -9.00 17.77
CA LEU A 484 2.76 -9.52 18.53
C LEU A 484 4.09 -9.36 17.76
N TRP A 485 4.07 -9.62 16.46
CA TRP A 485 5.24 -9.41 15.60
C TRP A 485 5.62 -7.93 15.49
N LEU A 486 4.63 -7.04 15.36
CA LEU A 486 4.84 -5.60 15.25
C LEU A 486 5.37 -5.02 16.57
N LEU A 487 4.82 -5.43 17.71
CA LEU A 487 5.34 -5.06 19.03
C LEU A 487 6.82 -5.46 19.17
N TRP A 488 7.16 -6.68 18.75
CA TRP A 488 8.56 -7.14 18.73
C TRP A 488 9.45 -6.33 17.78
N LEU A 489 8.95 -5.96 16.59
CA LEU A 489 9.67 -5.16 15.61
C LEU A 489 9.94 -3.75 16.15
N MET A 490 8.90 -3.10 16.67
CA MET A 490 8.97 -1.78 17.29
C MET A 490 9.91 -1.79 18.49
N HIS A 491 9.95 -2.87 19.27
CA HIS A 491 10.96 -3.07 20.31
C HIS A 491 12.37 -3.15 19.71
N THR A 492 12.66 -4.19 18.92
CA THR A 492 14.05 -4.45 18.49
C THR A 492 14.69 -3.33 17.68
N ILE A 493 13.93 -2.64 16.83
CA ILE A 493 14.43 -1.54 15.99
C ILE A 493 14.16 -0.19 16.65
N GLY A 494 12.92 0.06 17.07
CA GLY A 494 12.53 1.37 17.61
C GLY A 494 13.22 1.70 18.93
N TRP A 495 13.44 0.73 19.82
CA TRP A 495 14.17 0.93 21.08
C TRP A 495 15.61 1.38 20.84
N SER A 496 16.35 0.63 20.01
CA SER A 496 17.77 0.91 19.76
C SER A 496 17.98 2.26 19.07
N MET A 497 17.11 2.65 18.14
CA MET A 497 17.16 3.96 17.52
C MET A 497 16.83 5.09 18.51
N SER A 498 15.88 4.87 19.41
CA SER A 498 15.41 5.88 20.36
C SER A 498 16.38 6.13 21.53
N LEU A 499 17.25 5.17 21.86
CA LEU A 499 18.30 5.34 22.87
C LEU A 499 19.40 6.33 22.45
N SER A 500 19.62 6.50 21.14
CA SER A 500 20.63 7.45 20.65
C SER A 500 20.22 8.90 20.95
N SER A 501 21.17 9.76 21.31
CA SER A 501 20.90 11.17 21.66
C SER A 501 21.52 12.12 20.64
N SER A 502 20.84 13.23 20.35
CA SER A 502 21.41 14.36 19.60
C SER A 502 20.92 15.69 20.18
N PRO A 503 21.58 16.83 19.88
CA PRO A 503 21.18 18.13 20.44
C PRO A 503 19.71 18.49 20.17
N MET A 504 19.20 18.11 18.98
CA MET A 504 17.80 18.35 18.59
C MET A 504 16.82 17.27 19.02
N TRP A 505 17.31 16.13 19.51
CA TRP A 505 16.49 14.99 19.90
C TRP A 505 17.22 14.23 21.03
N PRO A 506 17.07 14.65 22.29
CA PRO A 506 17.68 13.95 23.42
C PRO A 506 17.00 12.59 23.62
N ALA A 507 17.74 11.62 24.18
CA ALA A 507 17.24 10.26 24.38
C ALA A 507 15.90 10.22 25.15
N ALA A 508 15.74 11.03 26.20
CA ALA A 508 14.50 11.11 26.96
C ALA A 508 13.29 11.52 26.11
N GLY A 509 13.45 12.55 25.26
CA GLY A 509 12.40 13.02 24.36
C GLY A 509 12.10 12.03 23.23
N ARG A 510 13.12 11.35 22.69
CA ARG A 510 12.94 10.29 21.69
C ARG A 510 12.20 9.08 22.24
N LEU A 511 12.56 8.62 23.44
CA LEU A 511 11.91 7.47 24.08
C LEU A 511 10.44 7.76 24.40
N ALA A 512 10.12 8.96 24.89
CA ALA A 512 8.72 9.38 25.09
C ALA A 512 7.97 9.45 23.75
N THR A 513 8.57 10.04 22.70
CA THR A 513 7.95 10.06 21.36
C THR A 513 7.72 8.65 20.82
N TYR A 514 8.69 7.75 20.99
CA TYR A 514 8.58 6.33 20.63
C TYR A 514 7.44 5.63 21.36
N ALA A 515 7.30 5.86 22.67
CA ALA A 515 6.21 5.30 23.48
C ALA A 515 4.84 5.81 23.00
N GLY A 516 4.75 7.09 22.61
CA GLY A 516 3.56 7.66 22.01
C GLY A 516 3.18 7.01 20.68
N ILE A 517 4.15 6.87 19.77
CA ILE A 517 3.96 6.18 18.48
C ILE A 517 3.53 4.73 18.68
N LEU A 518 4.22 3.99 19.56
CA LEU A 518 3.88 2.60 19.86
C LEU A 518 2.44 2.49 20.38
N SER A 519 2.02 3.44 21.21
CA SER A 519 0.66 3.46 21.76
C SER A 519 -0.39 3.62 20.65
N LEU A 520 -0.23 4.61 19.77
CA LEU A 520 -1.19 4.84 18.68
C LEU A 520 -1.29 3.63 17.73
N VAL A 521 -0.15 3.04 17.34
CA VAL A 521 -0.11 1.88 16.44
C VAL A 521 -0.75 0.64 17.07
N MET A 522 -0.47 0.34 18.34
CA MET A 522 -1.05 -0.83 19.02
C MET A 522 -2.54 -0.64 19.28
N LEU A 523 -2.94 0.58 19.61
CA LEU A 523 -4.34 0.94 19.84
C LEU A 523 -5.17 0.78 18.57
N GLU A 524 -4.64 1.24 17.44
CA GLU A 524 -5.24 1.11 16.12
C GLU A 524 -5.56 -0.34 15.76
N ILE A 525 -4.59 -1.24 15.91
CA ILE A 525 -4.76 -2.65 15.57
C ILE A 525 -5.81 -3.31 16.46
N ASN A 526 -5.80 -2.98 17.76
CA ASN A 526 -6.81 -3.51 18.68
C ASN A 526 -8.20 -2.95 18.38
N ALA A 527 -8.32 -1.65 18.12
CA ALA A 527 -9.59 -1.01 17.78
C ALA A 527 -10.21 -1.62 16.52
N LYS A 528 -9.41 -1.81 15.47
CA LYS A 528 -9.82 -2.44 14.20
C LYS A 528 -10.18 -3.92 14.37
N ALA A 529 -9.44 -4.64 15.21
CA ALA A 529 -9.76 -6.04 15.53
C ALA A 529 -11.04 -6.19 16.36
N ALA A 530 -11.39 -5.18 17.18
CA ALA A 530 -12.59 -5.21 18.01
C ALA A 530 -13.83 -4.70 17.27
N SER A 531 -13.69 -3.75 16.36
CA SER A 531 -14.76 -3.26 15.49
C SER A 531 -15.09 -4.21 14.33
N ALA A 532 -14.21 -5.18 14.08
CA ALA A 532 -14.28 -6.08 12.93
C ALA A 532 -14.34 -5.31 11.59
N ASP A 533 -13.69 -4.15 11.50
CA ASP A 533 -13.60 -3.41 10.25
C ASP A 533 -12.43 -3.90 9.38
N PHE A 534 -12.79 -4.72 8.39
CA PHE A 534 -11.84 -5.37 7.49
C PHE A 534 -11.35 -4.45 6.37
N ARG A 535 -12.09 -3.39 6.01
CA ARG A 535 -11.66 -2.43 4.99
C ARG A 535 -10.42 -1.71 5.45
N ILE A 536 -10.40 -1.33 6.72
CA ILE A 536 -9.31 -0.57 7.31
C ILE A 536 -8.09 -1.46 7.62
N THR A 537 -8.30 -2.71 8.04
CA THR A 537 -7.21 -3.69 8.18
C THR A 537 -6.46 -3.89 6.85
N ASN A 538 -7.18 -3.93 5.73
CA ASN A 538 -6.58 -4.01 4.40
C ASN A 538 -5.78 -2.75 4.03
N GLN A 539 -6.14 -1.57 4.52
CA GLN A 539 -5.35 -0.35 4.29
C GLN A 539 -3.96 -0.44 4.93
N LEU A 540 -3.84 -1.04 6.11
CA LEU A 540 -2.55 -1.20 6.80
C LEU A 540 -1.60 -2.12 6.01
N PHE A 541 -2.11 -3.24 5.49
CA PHE A 541 -1.32 -4.11 4.61
C PHE A 541 -0.97 -3.41 3.28
N LEU A 542 -1.90 -2.62 2.72
CA LEU A 542 -1.68 -1.90 1.47
C LEU A 542 -0.60 -0.82 1.62
N THR A 543 -0.59 -0.09 2.73
CA THR A 543 0.43 0.94 3.02
C THR A 543 1.82 0.31 3.21
N MET A 544 1.92 -0.86 3.85
CA MET A 544 3.19 -1.60 3.92
C MET A 544 3.68 -2.00 2.52
N PHE A 545 2.80 -2.52 1.66
CA PHE A 545 3.17 -2.89 0.30
C PHE A 545 3.56 -1.68 -0.56
N ARG A 546 2.84 -0.57 -0.44
CA ARG A 546 3.19 0.71 -1.08
C ARG A 546 4.57 1.19 -0.69
N GLY A 547 5.00 1.00 0.56
CA GLY A 547 6.37 1.29 0.98
C GLY A 547 7.46 0.64 0.14
N VAL A 548 7.24 -0.60 -0.28
CA VAL A 548 8.18 -1.35 -1.14
C VAL A 548 8.27 -0.72 -2.53
N ILE A 549 7.17 -0.19 -3.06
CA ILE A 549 7.09 0.33 -4.42
C ILE A 549 7.49 1.81 -4.47
N ASP A 550 6.94 2.63 -3.58
CA ASP A 550 7.10 4.09 -3.55
C ASP A 550 8.52 4.48 -3.15
N VAL A 551 8.99 3.95 -2.02
CA VAL A 551 10.26 4.35 -1.39
C VAL A 551 11.34 3.28 -1.59
N GLY A 552 10.95 2.03 -1.93
CA GLY A 552 11.90 0.93 -2.06
C GLY A 552 12.92 1.16 -3.17
N LEU A 553 12.53 1.56 -4.39
CA LEU A 553 13.47 1.78 -5.49
C LEU A 553 14.62 2.74 -5.13
N PRO A 554 14.38 4.01 -4.72
CA PRO A 554 15.48 4.90 -4.34
C PRO A 554 16.29 4.39 -3.15
N TYR A 555 15.67 3.66 -2.22
CA TYR A 555 16.35 3.08 -1.06
C TYR A 555 17.27 1.90 -1.42
N TYR A 556 16.84 0.98 -2.29
CA TYR A 556 17.69 -0.13 -2.74
C TYR A 556 18.87 0.36 -3.58
N PHE A 557 18.65 1.36 -4.42
CA PHE A 557 19.71 2.07 -5.12
C PHE A 557 20.74 2.64 -4.12
N LEU A 558 20.29 3.33 -3.08
CA LEU A 558 21.17 3.87 -2.03
C LEU A 558 21.99 2.76 -1.34
N ILE A 559 21.34 1.64 -0.98
CA ILE A 559 22.04 0.51 -0.35
C ILE A 559 23.11 -0.05 -1.28
N TRP A 560 22.76 -0.25 -2.55
CA TRP A 560 23.70 -0.75 -3.56
C TRP A 560 24.92 0.19 -3.68
N ALA A 561 24.67 1.49 -3.78
CA ALA A 561 25.68 2.53 -3.84
C ALA A 561 26.60 2.54 -2.61
N SER A 562 26.01 2.57 -1.41
CA SER A 562 26.75 2.61 -0.13
C SER A 562 27.67 1.41 0.10
N ARG A 563 27.39 0.26 -0.53
CA ARG A 563 28.21 -0.94 -0.38
C ARG A 563 29.40 -0.97 -1.34
N ARG A 564 29.28 -0.34 -2.51
CA ARG A 564 30.28 -0.40 -3.58
C ARG A 564 31.13 0.85 -3.68
N MET A 565 30.55 2.00 -3.41
CA MET A 565 31.22 3.28 -3.44
C MET A 565 31.62 3.66 -2.01
N LYS A 566 32.90 3.45 -1.65
CA LYS A 566 33.43 3.66 -0.30
C LYS A 566 33.26 5.10 0.23
N ASP A 567 33.23 6.09 -0.67
CA ASP A 567 33.15 7.52 -0.33
C ASP A 567 31.74 8.12 -0.58
N PHE A 568 30.73 7.30 -0.86
CA PHE A 568 29.40 7.80 -1.23
C PHE A 568 28.62 8.34 -0.02
N THR A 569 28.45 9.66 0.01
CA THR A 569 27.99 10.43 1.17
C THR A 569 26.62 11.09 0.98
N ILE A 570 25.69 10.47 0.24
CA ILE A 570 24.29 10.93 0.28
C ILE A 570 23.64 10.57 1.61
N GLU A 571 23.12 11.59 2.29
CA GLU A 571 22.22 11.40 3.43
C GLU A 571 20.86 10.86 2.96
N THR A 572 20.34 9.84 3.64
CA THR A 572 18.95 9.34 3.49
C THR A 572 17.91 10.45 3.59
N ALA A 573 18.17 11.46 4.43
CA ALA A 573 17.33 12.65 4.58
C ALA A 573 17.17 13.44 3.27
N THR A 574 18.18 13.45 2.40
CA THR A 574 18.12 14.17 1.12
C THR A 574 17.23 13.45 0.10
N ILE A 575 17.32 12.11 0.05
CA ILE A 575 16.42 11.27 -0.74
C ILE A 575 14.98 11.43 -0.27
N PHE A 576 14.75 11.38 1.04
CA PHE A 576 13.41 11.55 1.61
C PHE A 576 12.84 12.95 1.33
N LYS A 577 13.65 14.02 1.45
CA LYS A 577 13.23 15.38 1.07
C LYS A 577 12.84 15.49 -0.40
N ALA A 578 13.56 14.83 -1.30
CA ALA A 578 13.23 14.81 -2.73
C ALA A 578 11.92 14.07 -2.99
N PHE A 579 11.71 12.93 -2.32
CA PHE A 579 10.44 12.19 -2.35
C PHE A 579 9.27 13.05 -1.86
N VAL A 580 9.40 13.69 -0.69
CA VAL A 580 8.36 14.56 -0.15
C VAL A 580 8.09 15.75 -1.08
N ALA A 581 9.14 16.37 -1.66
CA ALA A 581 8.94 17.42 -2.65
C ALA A 581 8.12 16.92 -3.85
N GLY A 582 8.42 15.73 -4.36
CA GLY A 582 7.63 15.09 -5.42
C GLY A 582 6.17 14.88 -5.02
N SER A 583 5.91 14.39 -3.80
CA SER A 583 4.55 14.18 -3.30
C SER A 583 3.72 15.46 -3.25
N LEU A 584 4.32 16.58 -2.86
CA LEU A 584 3.65 17.88 -2.82
C LEU A 584 3.26 18.36 -4.23
N PHE A 585 4.13 18.15 -5.23
CA PHE A 585 3.80 18.46 -6.62
C PHE A 585 2.71 17.55 -7.19
N SER A 586 2.57 16.32 -6.68
CA SER A 586 1.48 15.43 -7.07
C SER A 586 0.11 16.01 -6.74
N PHE A 587 -0.05 16.62 -5.55
CA PHE A 587 -1.29 17.30 -5.17
C PHE A 587 -1.65 18.44 -6.11
N LEU A 588 -0.66 19.19 -6.61
CA LEU A 588 -0.88 20.22 -7.62
C LEU A 588 -1.30 19.63 -8.96
N PHE A 589 -0.69 18.51 -9.40
CA PHE A 589 -1.11 17.81 -10.60
C PHE A 589 -2.54 17.28 -10.50
N ASN A 590 -2.97 16.77 -9.34
CA ASN A 590 -4.34 16.31 -9.13
C ASN A 590 -5.36 17.44 -9.30
N LEU A 591 -5.06 18.63 -8.77
CA LEU A 591 -5.89 19.82 -8.96
C LEU A 591 -5.92 20.27 -10.43
N LEU A 592 -4.77 20.28 -11.09
CA LEU A 592 -4.66 20.65 -12.50
C LEU A 592 -5.38 19.65 -13.43
N ASP A 593 -5.32 18.35 -13.12
CA ASP A 593 -6.05 17.31 -13.86
C ASP A 593 -7.56 17.56 -13.79
N LYS A 594 -8.10 17.94 -12.63
CA LYS A 594 -9.51 18.32 -12.47
C LYS A 594 -9.85 19.60 -13.23
N PHE A 595 -8.98 20.59 -13.16
CA PHE A 595 -9.17 21.84 -13.89
C PHE A 595 -9.18 21.60 -15.41
N ALA A 596 -8.29 20.74 -15.91
CA ALA A 596 -8.26 20.33 -17.32
C ALA A 596 -9.50 19.53 -17.72
N ALA A 597 -10.00 18.63 -16.85
CA ALA A 597 -11.26 17.90 -17.07
C ALA A 597 -12.47 18.84 -17.19
N CYS A 598 -12.45 19.98 -16.49
CA CYS A 598 -13.47 21.03 -16.57
C CYS A 598 -13.22 22.05 -17.70
N GLY A 599 -12.33 21.77 -18.65
CA GLY A 599 -12.03 22.67 -19.76
C GLY A 599 -11.37 23.99 -19.32
N PHE A 600 -10.63 23.99 -18.20
CA PHE A 600 -10.02 25.17 -17.59
C PHE A 600 -11.03 26.26 -17.15
N SER A 601 -12.28 25.87 -16.84
CA SER A 601 -13.30 26.76 -16.25
C SER A 601 -13.27 26.72 -14.73
N VAL A 602 -13.15 27.89 -14.08
CA VAL A 602 -13.20 28.03 -12.61
C VAL A 602 -14.59 27.65 -12.08
N GLU A 603 -15.63 28.06 -12.78
CA GLU A 603 -17.01 27.71 -12.44
C GLU A 603 -17.23 26.20 -12.54
N GLY A 604 -16.75 25.58 -13.63
CA GLY A 604 -16.79 24.13 -13.81
C GLY A 604 -16.03 23.36 -12.71
N LEU A 605 -14.87 23.84 -12.30
CA LEU A 605 -14.10 23.27 -11.19
C LEU A 605 -14.86 23.39 -9.86
N SER A 606 -15.45 24.55 -9.57
CA SER A 606 -16.22 24.75 -8.33
C SER A 606 -17.42 23.81 -8.23
N GLN A 607 -18.15 23.62 -9.33
CA GLN A 607 -19.28 22.70 -9.40
C GLN A 607 -18.82 21.24 -9.26
N LEU A 608 -17.69 20.88 -9.87
CA LEU A 608 -17.10 19.55 -9.72
C LEU A 608 -16.71 19.25 -8.27
N LEU A 609 -16.05 20.20 -7.60
CA LEU A 609 -15.62 20.05 -6.21
C LEU A 609 -16.81 19.98 -5.26
N ALA A 610 -17.86 20.79 -5.49
CA ALA A 610 -19.09 20.72 -4.72
C ALA A 610 -19.76 19.34 -4.85
N ARG A 611 -19.90 18.83 -6.08
CA ARG A 611 -20.45 17.48 -6.33
C ARG A 611 -19.61 16.37 -5.72
N GLN A 612 -18.28 16.46 -5.78
CA GLN A 612 -17.42 15.49 -5.10
C GLN A 612 -17.55 15.57 -3.58
N ASN A 613 -17.69 16.77 -3.00
CA ASN A 613 -17.84 16.93 -1.56
C ASN A 613 -19.17 16.34 -1.09
N GLU A 614 -20.25 16.56 -1.83
CA GLU A 614 -21.56 15.91 -1.60
C GLU A 614 -21.47 14.38 -1.74
N GLY A 615 -20.79 13.89 -2.79
CA GLY A 615 -20.54 12.47 -3.01
C GLY A 615 -19.70 11.83 -1.89
N TRP A 616 -18.68 12.54 -1.41
CA TRP A 616 -17.83 12.12 -0.30
C TRP A 616 -18.62 12.04 1.00
N GLN A 617 -19.44 13.05 1.30
CA GLN A 617 -20.27 13.07 2.51
C GLN A 617 -21.36 12.00 2.50
N SER A 618 -21.92 11.67 1.33
CA SER A 618 -23.01 10.69 1.21
C SER A 618 -22.56 9.25 1.05
N THR A 619 -21.47 9.00 0.31
CA THR A 619 -21.04 7.64 -0.08
C THR A 619 -19.63 7.26 0.41
N GLY A 620 -18.86 8.21 0.94
CA GLY A 620 -17.47 7.98 1.34
C GLY A 620 -16.54 7.63 0.17
N ASN A 621 -16.95 7.91 -1.08
CA ASN A 621 -16.16 7.63 -2.28
C ASN A 621 -15.73 8.93 -2.98
N LEU A 622 -14.44 9.07 -3.30
CA LEU A 622 -13.87 10.21 -4.04
C LEU A 622 -13.69 9.93 -5.53
N GLN A 623 -13.91 8.70 -5.98
CA GLN A 623 -13.65 8.32 -7.37
C GLN A 623 -14.53 9.11 -8.33
N LEU A 624 -13.88 9.84 -9.23
CA LEU A 624 -14.52 10.42 -10.40
C LEU A 624 -13.89 9.84 -11.65
N ASP A 625 -14.69 9.17 -12.48
CA ASP A 625 -14.24 8.75 -13.81
C ASP A 625 -14.22 9.94 -14.78
N LEU A 626 -13.34 10.91 -14.52
CA LEU A 626 -13.13 12.05 -15.41
C LEU A 626 -12.37 11.62 -16.66
N VAL A 627 -12.78 12.18 -17.78
CA VAL A 627 -12.10 12.07 -19.06
C VAL A 627 -11.21 13.30 -19.21
N LEU A 628 -9.90 13.09 -19.27
CA LEU A 628 -8.92 14.14 -19.49
C LEU A 628 -8.77 14.43 -20.99
N PRO A 629 -8.59 15.70 -21.42
CA PRO A 629 -8.31 16.04 -22.82
C PRO A 629 -6.98 15.48 -23.32
N ASP A 630 -6.91 15.05 -24.58
CA ASP A 630 -5.68 14.49 -25.18
C ASP A 630 -4.49 15.45 -25.13
N LEU A 631 -4.73 16.74 -25.40
CA LEU A 631 -3.69 17.78 -25.35
C LEU A 631 -3.10 17.95 -23.94
N TRP A 632 -3.88 17.69 -22.90
CA TRP A 632 -3.43 17.81 -21.52
C TRP A 632 -2.29 16.84 -21.19
N PHE A 633 -2.23 15.65 -21.81
CA PHE A 633 -1.11 14.72 -21.59
C PHE A 633 0.23 15.30 -22.04
N VAL A 634 0.24 16.05 -23.14
CA VAL A 634 1.45 16.72 -23.65
C VAL A 634 1.86 17.85 -22.70
N VAL A 635 0.91 18.67 -22.25
CA VAL A 635 1.15 19.76 -21.30
C VAL A 635 1.65 19.21 -19.95
N ARG A 636 1.04 18.15 -19.44
CA ARG A 636 1.47 17.47 -18.22
C ARG A 636 2.88 16.90 -18.35
N ALA A 637 3.20 16.27 -19.49
CA ALA A 637 4.55 15.77 -19.77
C ALA A 637 5.58 16.92 -19.81
N LEU A 638 5.24 18.06 -20.40
CA LEU A 638 6.07 19.28 -20.39
C LEU A 638 6.32 19.80 -18.97
N LEU A 639 5.28 19.91 -18.15
CA LEU A 639 5.39 20.34 -16.76
C LEU A 639 6.24 19.37 -15.93
N TYR A 640 6.02 18.06 -16.09
CA TYR A 640 6.79 17.03 -15.40
C TYR A 640 8.26 17.05 -15.79
N ALA A 641 8.57 17.12 -17.09
CA ALA A 641 9.93 17.24 -17.58
C ALA A 641 10.62 18.52 -17.06
N GLY A 642 9.88 19.64 -17.00
CA GLY A 642 10.36 20.91 -16.45
C GLY A 642 10.73 20.80 -14.98
N LEU A 643 9.88 20.15 -14.17
CA LEU A 643 10.15 19.90 -12.75
C LEU A 643 11.38 19.00 -12.56
N LEU A 644 11.51 17.93 -13.34
CA LEU A 644 12.70 17.06 -13.29
C LEU A 644 13.98 17.85 -13.60
N LEU A 645 13.96 18.72 -14.61
CA LEU A 645 15.09 19.58 -14.94
C LEU A 645 15.43 20.57 -13.81
N LEU A 646 14.42 21.18 -13.18
CA LEU A 646 14.62 22.06 -12.02
C LEU A 646 15.25 21.33 -10.82
N VAL A 647 14.77 20.11 -10.53
CA VAL A 647 15.31 19.27 -9.46
C VAL A 647 16.76 18.90 -9.76
N MET A 648 17.07 18.52 -11.00
CA MET A 648 18.43 18.24 -11.46
C MET A 648 19.35 19.46 -11.27
N LEU A 649 18.94 20.64 -11.74
CA LEU A 649 19.73 21.87 -11.60
C LEU A 649 19.93 22.27 -10.13
N LYS A 650 18.95 22.04 -9.27
CA LYS A 650 19.07 22.30 -7.83
C LYS A 650 19.99 21.29 -7.15
N ALA A 651 19.92 20.01 -7.53
CA ALA A 651 20.83 18.97 -7.07
C ALA A 651 22.28 19.28 -7.49
N GLU A 652 22.51 19.69 -8.74
CA GLU A 652 23.83 20.12 -9.23
C GLU A 652 24.43 21.26 -8.41
N LYS A 653 23.63 22.28 -8.09
CA LYS A 653 24.10 23.39 -7.24
C LYS A 653 24.43 22.93 -5.82
N ARG A 654 23.62 22.02 -5.27
CA ARG A 654 23.78 21.54 -3.89
C ARG A 654 25.00 20.65 -3.71
N PHE A 655 25.26 19.78 -4.68
CA PHE A 655 26.41 18.87 -4.67
C PHE A 655 27.60 19.45 -5.44
N ALA A 656 27.60 20.76 -5.74
CA ALA A 656 28.70 21.39 -6.45
C ALA A 656 30.00 21.28 -5.62
N GLY A 657 30.99 20.56 -6.14
CA GLY A 657 32.26 20.31 -5.47
C GLY A 657 32.39 18.94 -4.80
N ASP A 658 31.30 18.17 -4.67
CA ASP A 658 31.36 16.79 -4.22
C ASP A 658 31.90 15.87 -5.32
N LYS A 659 32.77 14.93 -4.95
CA LYS A 659 33.32 13.93 -5.89
C LYS A 659 32.21 13.09 -6.55
N ASP A 660 31.12 12.85 -5.81
CA ASP A 660 29.99 12.01 -6.23
C ASP A 660 28.75 12.82 -6.64
N ALA A 661 28.92 14.09 -7.00
CA ALA A 661 27.82 14.98 -7.37
C ALA A 661 26.95 14.42 -8.50
N LYS A 662 27.58 13.77 -9.49
CA LYS A 662 26.89 13.19 -10.65
C LYS A 662 26.05 11.96 -10.27
N HIS A 663 26.60 11.08 -9.43
CA HIS A 663 25.89 9.93 -8.88
C HIS A 663 24.69 10.41 -8.05
N SER A 664 24.89 11.45 -7.25
CA SER A 664 23.89 12.04 -6.36
C SER A 664 22.63 12.58 -7.05
N ILE A 665 22.77 13.05 -8.29
CA ILE A 665 21.66 13.51 -9.13
C ILE A 665 20.71 12.35 -9.48
N ILE A 666 21.24 11.16 -9.75
CA ILE A 666 20.44 9.97 -10.13
C ILE A 666 19.45 9.61 -9.00
N PHE A 667 19.95 9.51 -7.77
CA PHE A 667 19.10 9.18 -6.61
C PHE A 667 18.06 10.26 -6.33
N THR A 668 18.44 11.53 -6.47
CA THR A 668 17.54 12.66 -6.22
C THR A 668 16.39 12.71 -7.22
N LEU A 669 16.67 12.46 -8.51
CA LEU A 669 15.65 12.45 -9.57
C LEU A 669 14.70 11.26 -9.45
N ILE A 670 15.22 10.06 -9.18
CA ILE A 670 14.38 8.87 -8.98
C ILE A 670 13.50 9.05 -7.74
N ALA A 671 14.04 9.57 -6.64
CA ALA A 671 13.28 9.82 -5.42
C ALA A 671 12.16 10.84 -5.65
N PHE A 672 12.43 11.93 -6.38
CA PHE A 672 11.43 12.91 -6.75
C PHE A 672 10.33 12.33 -7.65
N ALA A 673 10.69 11.55 -8.67
CA ALA A 673 9.75 10.86 -9.54
C ALA A 673 8.85 9.88 -8.76
N SER A 674 9.45 9.08 -7.87
CA SER A 674 8.76 8.20 -6.91
C SER A 674 7.77 8.97 -6.02
N GLY A 675 8.14 10.17 -5.58
CA GLY A 675 7.26 11.04 -4.79
C GLY A 675 6.02 11.51 -5.57
N ILE A 676 6.21 11.95 -6.82
CA ILE A 676 5.10 12.38 -7.69
C ILE A 676 4.11 11.25 -7.91
N ILE A 677 4.62 10.06 -8.26
CA ILE A 677 3.74 8.93 -8.57
C ILE A 677 2.98 8.42 -7.35
N ALA A 678 3.65 8.33 -6.20
CA ALA A 678 3.09 7.75 -4.98
C ALA A 678 1.74 8.37 -4.58
N PHE A 679 1.53 9.67 -4.82
CA PHE A 679 0.31 10.42 -4.45
C PHE A 679 -0.58 10.79 -5.64
N SER A 680 -0.25 10.32 -6.85
CA SER A 680 -1.01 10.65 -8.07
C SER A 680 -2.20 9.72 -8.30
N SER A 681 -2.15 8.52 -7.73
CA SER A 681 -3.18 7.49 -7.82
C SER A 681 -3.67 7.01 -6.45
N THR A 682 -3.15 7.65 -5.38
CA THR A 682 -3.45 7.31 -4.00
C THR A 682 -3.94 8.55 -3.27
N PHE A 683 -5.08 8.40 -2.59
CA PHE A 683 -5.56 9.43 -1.70
C PHE A 683 -4.84 9.28 -0.36
N VAL A 684 -4.23 10.36 0.11
CA VAL A 684 -3.66 10.45 1.45
C VAL A 684 -4.46 11.48 2.23
N GLU A 685 -5.00 11.04 3.35
CA GLU A 685 -5.78 11.90 4.23
C GLU A 685 -4.85 12.88 4.95
N LEU A 686 -4.92 14.15 4.55
CA LEU A 686 -4.23 15.27 5.18
C LEU A 686 -5.18 16.04 6.11
N PRO A 687 -4.69 16.81 7.11
CA PRO A 687 -5.51 17.46 8.13
C PRO A 687 -5.97 18.79 7.57
N LEU A 688 -6.70 18.70 6.46
CA LEU A 688 -7.17 19.82 5.66
C LEU A 688 -8.71 19.80 5.66
N PRO A 689 -9.37 20.95 5.49
CA PRO A 689 -10.81 21.02 5.25
C PRO A 689 -11.26 20.07 4.13
N ASN A 690 -12.51 19.59 4.19
CA ASN A 690 -13.07 18.64 3.21
C ASN A 690 -12.91 19.15 1.77
N GLU A 691 -13.09 20.46 1.58
CA GLU A 691 -13.01 21.12 0.27
C GLU A 691 -11.60 20.99 -0.33
N ILE A 692 -10.57 21.19 0.50
CA ILE A 692 -9.18 21.04 0.09
C ILE A 692 -8.82 19.57 -0.10
N ARG A 693 -9.31 18.68 0.77
CA ARG A 693 -9.11 17.23 0.62
C ARG A 693 -9.66 16.73 -0.71
N VAL A 694 -10.91 17.11 -1.01
CA VAL A 694 -11.56 16.81 -2.28
C VAL A 694 -10.77 17.43 -3.42
N ALA A 695 -10.33 18.68 -3.33
CA ALA A 695 -9.54 19.32 -4.38
C ALA A 695 -8.23 18.59 -4.71
N LEU A 696 -7.48 18.16 -3.68
CA LEU A 696 -6.18 17.49 -3.83
C LEU A 696 -6.29 15.98 -4.10
N ALA A 697 -7.48 15.39 -3.95
CA ALA A 697 -7.70 13.98 -4.21
C ALA A 697 -7.41 13.62 -5.67
N PRO A 698 -6.78 12.46 -5.94
CA PRO A 698 -6.47 12.06 -7.30
C PRO A 698 -7.74 11.88 -8.13
N VAL A 699 -7.65 12.16 -9.42
CA VAL A 699 -8.78 11.95 -10.35
C VAL A 699 -9.17 10.46 -10.39
N ARG A 700 -8.18 9.57 -10.34
CA ARG A 700 -8.40 8.12 -10.24
C ARG A 700 -7.68 7.57 -9.03
N GLN A 701 -8.43 6.91 -8.16
CA GLN A 701 -7.87 6.19 -7.01
C GLN A 701 -7.81 4.70 -7.33
N ALA A 702 -6.61 4.12 -7.26
CA ALA A 702 -6.44 2.68 -7.38
C ALA A 702 -6.40 2.04 -5.98
N LEU A 703 -7.35 1.13 -5.73
CA LEU A 703 -7.45 0.37 -4.47
C LEU A 703 -6.63 -0.92 -4.51
N SER A 704 -6.16 -1.34 -5.69
CA SER A 704 -5.30 -2.49 -5.90
C SER A 704 -4.13 -2.13 -6.81
N PHE A 705 -3.07 -2.95 -6.77
CA PHE A 705 -1.96 -2.84 -7.71
C PHE A 705 -2.27 -3.62 -8.98
N ASP A 706 -2.75 -2.90 -9.98
CA ASP A 706 -3.06 -3.43 -11.31
C ASP A 706 -2.05 -2.92 -12.36
N CYS A 707 -2.24 -3.33 -13.61
CA CYS A 707 -1.44 -2.82 -14.73
C CYS A 707 -1.55 -1.30 -14.90
N ASN A 708 -2.66 -0.68 -14.48
CA ASN A 708 -2.84 0.77 -14.59
C ASN A 708 -1.81 1.46 -13.70
N VAL A 709 -1.82 1.13 -12.41
CA VAL A 709 -0.87 1.68 -11.42
C VAL A 709 0.55 1.48 -11.92
N PHE A 710 0.90 0.25 -12.31
CA PHE A 710 2.26 -0.08 -12.71
C PHE A 710 2.76 0.72 -13.92
N VAL A 711 1.92 0.95 -14.94
CA VAL A 711 2.30 1.78 -16.10
C VAL A 711 2.54 3.24 -15.71
N VAL A 712 1.77 3.79 -14.77
CA VAL A 712 2.01 5.17 -14.30
C VAL A 712 3.37 5.27 -13.57
N TYR A 713 3.81 4.25 -12.81
CA TYR A 713 5.18 4.22 -12.25
C TYR A 713 6.25 4.18 -13.34
N LEU A 714 6.08 3.33 -14.35
CA LEU A 714 7.01 3.25 -15.48
C LEU A 714 7.08 4.60 -16.23
N ALA A 715 5.94 5.27 -16.43
CA ALA A 715 5.87 6.59 -17.05
C ALA A 715 6.63 7.68 -16.27
N ALA A 716 6.71 7.56 -14.93
CA ALA A 716 7.47 8.48 -14.09
C ALA A 716 8.97 8.14 -14.04
N TRP A 717 9.32 6.87 -13.84
CA TRP A 717 10.71 6.45 -13.63
C TRP A 717 11.57 6.45 -14.89
N ILE A 718 11.01 6.04 -16.04
CA ILE A 718 11.76 5.94 -17.30
C ILE A 718 12.33 7.31 -17.72
N PRO A 719 11.53 8.40 -17.76
CA PRO A 719 12.07 9.71 -18.11
C PRO A 719 13.06 10.25 -17.08
N ALA A 720 12.85 9.97 -15.79
CA ALA A 720 13.78 10.38 -14.73
C ALA A 720 15.15 9.71 -14.88
N LEU A 721 15.19 8.40 -15.19
CA LEU A 721 16.43 7.66 -15.46
C LEU A 721 17.13 8.18 -16.71
N ILE A 722 16.41 8.39 -17.81
CA ILE A 722 16.98 8.92 -19.06
C ILE A 722 17.62 10.29 -18.82
N LEU A 723 16.94 11.19 -18.12
CA LEU A 723 17.49 12.51 -17.79
C LEU A 723 18.79 12.39 -16.98
N ALA A 724 18.77 11.54 -15.96
CA ALA A 724 19.89 11.37 -15.05
C ALA A 724 21.12 10.80 -15.77
N MET A 725 20.92 9.78 -16.62
CA MET A 725 21.99 9.15 -17.40
C MET A 725 22.60 10.10 -18.44
N ILE A 726 21.76 10.82 -19.19
CA ILE A 726 22.28 11.72 -20.23
C ILE A 726 23.05 12.88 -19.60
N ARG A 727 22.59 13.37 -18.44
CA ARG A 727 23.34 14.38 -17.68
C ARG A 727 24.70 13.87 -17.23
N PHE A 728 24.77 12.62 -16.77
CA PHE A 728 26.02 11.97 -16.38
C PHE A 728 26.99 11.86 -17.57
N LEU A 729 26.52 11.38 -18.72
CA LEU A 729 27.32 11.09 -19.91
C LEU A 729 27.83 12.34 -20.64
N THR A 730 26.96 13.32 -20.88
CA THR A 730 27.29 14.42 -21.78
C THR A 730 28.02 15.57 -21.11
N GLY A 731 27.82 15.80 -19.80
CA GLY A 731 28.46 16.88 -19.04
C GLY A 731 28.10 18.32 -19.46
N LYS A 732 27.64 18.52 -20.70
CA LYS A 732 27.44 19.80 -21.39
C LYS A 732 25.95 20.17 -21.45
N ARG A 733 25.64 21.42 -21.12
CA ARG A 733 24.27 21.95 -21.15
C ARG A 733 23.62 21.99 -22.54
N ARG A 734 24.40 21.98 -23.63
CA ARG A 734 23.88 22.11 -25.00
C ARG A 734 22.96 20.96 -25.44
N HIS A 735 23.11 19.77 -24.88
CA HIS A 735 22.25 18.62 -25.21
C HIS A 735 20.98 18.54 -24.36
N LEU A 736 20.83 19.39 -23.33
CA LEU A 736 19.67 19.36 -22.42
C LEU A 736 18.34 19.62 -23.14
N MET A 737 18.32 20.46 -24.17
CA MET A 737 17.09 20.75 -24.93
C MET A 737 16.59 19.53 -25.71
N GLY A 738 17.48 18.80 -26.39
CA GLY A 738 17.11 17.58 -27.11
C GLY A 738 16.64 16.46 -26.17
N VAL A 739 17.29 16.34 -25.01
CA VAL A 739 16.91 15.39 -23.96
C VAL A 739 15.56 15.74 -23.34
N PHE A 740 15.34 17.02 -23.07
CA PHE A 740 14.06 17.54 -22.59
C PHE A 740 12.94 17.18 -23.55
N PHE A 741 13.12 17.44 -24.86
CA PHE A 741 12.14 17.08 -25.88
C PHE A 741 11.89 15.55 -25.93
N LEU A 742 12.94 14.74 -25.90
CA LEU A 742 12.83 13.28 -25.86
C LEU A 742 12.01 12.80 -24.65
N ILE A 743 12.26 13.33 -23.47
CA ILE A 743 11.55 12.99 -22.22
C ILE A 743 10.08 13.37 -22.33
N VAL A 744 9.77 14.56 -22.84
CA VAL A 744 8.39 15.02 -23.04
C VAL A 744 7.65 14.09 -23.99
N VAL A 745 8.24 13.78 -25.14
CA VAL A 745 7.63 12.88 -26.14
C VAL A 745 7.44 11.48 -25.55
N LEU A 746 8.44 10.92 -24.88
CA LEU A 746 8.37 9.58 -24.31
C LEU A 746 7.32 9.49 -23.20
N ASN A 747 7.29 10.47 -22.28
CA ASN A 747 6.32 10.50 -21.19
C ASN A 747 4.89 10.70 -21.74
N ALA A 748 4.71 11.61 -22.70
CA ALA A 748 3.42 11.83 -23.35
C ALA A 748 2.95 10.57 -24.08
N ILE A 749 3.82 9.89 -24.84
CA ILE A 749 3.48 8.63 -25.53
C ILE A 749 3.07 7.55 -24.52
N ILE A 750 3.83 7.33 -23.44
CA ILE A 750 3.48 6.30 -22.46
C ILE A 750 2.14 6.61 -21.77
N ALA A 751 1.95 7.84 -21.30
CA ALA A 751 0.73 8.25 -20.60
C ALA A 751 -0.50 8.26 -21.52
N TRP A 752 -0.37 8.82 -22.73
CA TRP A 752 -1.45 8.89 -23.71
C TRP A 752 -1.78 7.52 -24.29
N SER A 753 -0.78 6.73 -24.70
CA SER A 753 -1.02 5.41 -25.31
C SER A 753 -1.75 4.48 -24.35
N TYR A 754 -1.39 4.52 -23.07
CA TYR A 754 -2.07 3.72 -22.07
C TYR A 754 -3.52 4.13 -21.91
N GLN A 755 -3.79 5.42 -21.65
CA GLN A 755 -5.14 5.88 -21.37
C GLN A 755 -6.10 5.76 -22.56
N THR A 756 -5.59 5.99 -23.78
CA THR A 756 -6.38 6.00 -25.02
C THR A 756 -6.61 4.59 -25.55
N PHE A 757 -5.66 3.67 -25.41
CA PHE A 757 -5.76 2.30 -25.93
C PHE A 757 -6.00 1.24 -24.86
N GLU A 758 -6.19 1.61 -23.58
CA GLU A 758 -6.41 0.67 -22.46
C GLU A 758 -7.46 -0.39 -22.81
N VAL A 759 -8.64 0.06 -23.22
CA VAL A 759 -9.79 -0.81 -23.53
C VAL A 759 -9.45 -1.75 -24.68
N LEU A 760 -8.80 -1.23 -25.72
CA LEU A 760 -8.37 -2.03 -26.87
C LEU A 760 -7.29 -3.05 -26.50
N MET A 761 -6.31 -2.68 -25.68
CA MET A 761 -5.25 -3.55 -25.21
C MET A 761 -5.77 -4.66 -24.30
N ARG A 762 -6.75 -4.36 -23.45
CA ARG A 762 -7.44 -5.34 -22.60
C ARG A 762 -8.31 -6.29 -23.42
N ALA A 763 -9.13 -5.76 -24.33
CA ALA A 763 -9.97 -6.57 -25.22
C ALA A 763 -9.15 -7.51 -26.11
N SER A 764 -8.03 -7.02 -26.66
CA SER A 764 -7.13 -7.83 -27.49
C SER A 764 -6.23 -8.78 -26.70
N GLY A 765 -6.12 -8.61 -25.38
CA GLY A 765 -5.20 -9.36 -24.52
C GLY A 765 -3.73 -8.99 -24.73
N THR A 766 -3.44 -7.85 -25.36
CA THR A 766 -2.06 -7.36 -25.60
C THR A 766 -1.50 -6.53 -24.46
N LEU A 767 -2.35 -6.12 -23.50
CA LEU A 767 -1.97 -5.31 -22.35
C LEU A 767 -0.74 -5.86 -21.63
N TYR A 768 -0.75 -7.15 -21.28
CA TYR A 768 0.36 -7.77 -20.55
C TYR A 768 1.66 -7.76 -21.35
N ALA A 769 1.61 -7.92 -22.68
CA ALA A 769 2.79 -7.86 -23.53
C ALA A 769 3.34 -6.42 -23.65
N ALA A 770 2.47 -5.43 -23.80
CA ALA A 770 2.87 -4.01 -23.82
C ALA A 770 3.52 -3.59 -22.49
N VAL A 771 2.93 -3.99 -21.36
CA VAL A 771 3.49 -3.74 -20.02
C VAL A 771 4.82 -4.47 -19.84
N THR A 772 4.96 -5.71 -20.33
CA THR A 772 6.21 -6.46 -20.28
C THR A 772 7.32 -5.76 -21.07
N ALA A 773 7.00 -5.24 -22.26
CA ALA A 773 7.96 -4.49 -23.08
C ALA A 773 8.43 -3.19 -22.39
N LEU A 774 7.52 -2.43 -21.79
CA LEU A 774 7.86 -1.23 -21.01
C LEU A 774 8.71 -1.59 -19.79
N SER A 775 8.40 -2.69 -19.12
CA SER A 775 9.17 -3.19 -17.96
C SER A 775 10.57 -3.63 -18.35
N ALA A 776 10.71 -4.31 -19.49
CA ALA A 776 12.00 -4.70 -20.07
C ALA A 776 12.86 -3.47 -20.39
N MET A 777 12.26 -2.43 -20.99
CA MET A 777 12.94 -1.16 -21.25
C MET A 777 13.43 -0.53 -19.93
N PHE A 778 12.57 -0.44 -18.91
CA PHE A 778 12.96 0.06 -17.59
C PHE A 778 14.12 -0.74 -16.97
N ALA A 779 14.06 -2.08 -17.03
CA ALA A 779 15.13 -2.95 -16.52
C ALA A 779 16.46 -2.69 -17.24
N VAL A 780 16.44 -2.52 -18.57
CA VAL A 780 17.65 -2.17 -19.35
C VAL A 780 18.20 -0.81 -18.93
N LEU A 781 17.35 0.21 -18.73
CA LEU A 781 17.79 1.53 -18.25
C LEU A 781 18.41 1.45 -16.86
N VAL A 782 17.88 0.61 -15.96
CA VAL A 782 18.48 0.35 -14.64
C VAL A 782 19.84 -0.31 -14.79
N ILE A 783 20.00 -1.30 -15.67
CA ILE A 783 21.28 -1.95 -15.93
C ILE A 783 22.32 -0.92 -16.40
N ILE A 784 21.95 -0.07 -17.36
CA ILE A 784 22.82 1.00 -17.88
C ILE A 784 23.15 2.02 -16.78
N ALA A 785 22.18 2.39 -15.94
CA ALA A 785 22.43 3.28 -14.81
C ALA A 785 23.43 2.69 -13.81
N LEU A 786 23.35 1.38 -13.53
CA LEU A 786 24.31 0.68 -12.68
C LEU A 786 25.71 0.59 -13.32
N ASP A 787 25.79 0.40 -14.65
CA ASP A 787 27.05 0.50 -15.41
C ASP A 787 27.71 1.87 -15.25
N ILE A 788 26.92 2.92 -15.42
CA ILE A 788 27.38 4.30 -15.29
C ILE A 788 27.88 4.58 -13.86
N LEU A 789 27.19 4.06 -12.85
CA LEU A 789 27.55 4.27 -11.45
C LEU A 789 28.83 3.53 -11.03
N ASP A 790 29.08 2.33 -11.58
CA ASP A 790 30.29 1.53 -11.26
C ASP A 790 31.60 2.16 -11.83
N GLY A 791 31.51 2.99 -12.88
CA GLY A 791 32.69 3.61 -13.52
C GLY A 791 33.59 2.61 -14.29
N PRO A 792 34.71 3.06 -14.88
CA PRO A 792 35.73 2.13 -15.41
C PRO A 792 36.37 1.37 -14.24
N GLU A 793 36.50 0.05 -14.35
CA GLU A 793 36.87 -0.89 -13.28
C GLU A 793 38.01 -0.39 -12.36
N PRO A 794 37.91 -0.57 -11.02
CA PRO A 794 39.05 -0.32 -10.15
C PRO A 794 40.22 -1.27 -10.51
N PRO A 795 41.48 -0.83 -10.35
CA PRO A 795 42.65 -1.68 -10.60
C PRO A 795 42.56 -2.96 -9.77
N GLU A 796 42.98 -4.08 -10.38
CA GLU A 796 42.89 -5.50 -9.98
C GLU A 796 43.21 -5.89 -8.51
N ASN A 797 43.52 -4.96 -7.62
CA ASN A 797 43.98 -5.24 -6.25
C ASN A 797 42.89 -5.24 -5.17
N THR A 798 41.61 -5.30 -5.52
CA THR A 798 40.53 -5.62 -4.55
C THR A 798 39.97 -7.01 -4.78
N GLU A 799 40.61 -8.01 -4.17
CA GLU A 799 40.31 -9.45 -4.25
C GLU A 799 38.90 -9.91 -3.78
N THR A 800 37.90 -9.03 -3.67
CA THR A 800 36.62 -9.41 -3.02
C THR A 800 35.31 -9.05 -3.73
N GLU A 801 35.28 -8.52 -4.95
CA GLU A 801 34.01 -8.33 -5.66
C GLU A 801 33.93 -9.09 -6.99
N LYS A 802 33.28 -10.25 -6.90
CA LYS A 802 33.05 -11.15 -8.00
C LYS A 802 32.07 -10.53 -9.01
N GLY A 803 32.49 -10.40 -10.27
CA GLY A 803 31.73 -9.76 -11.35
C GLY A 803 30.31 -10.33 -11.61
N PRO A 804 29.50 -9.64 -12.42
CA PRO A 804 28.11 -10.02 -12.73
C PRO A 804 28.04 -11.38 -13.46
N LEU A 805 26.93 -12.12 -13.26
CA LEU A 805 26.71 -13.48 -13.80
C LEU A 805 26.84 -13.56 -15.32
N LEU A 806 26.17 -12.66 -16.01
CA LEU A 806 26.30 -12.39 -17.44
C LEU A 806 26.93 -11.02 -17.58
N SER A 807 27.60 -10.76 -18.71
CA SER A 807 27.88 -9.39 -19.09
C SER A 807 26.54 -8.63 -19.17
N ARG A 808 26.51 -7.41 -18.65
CA ARG A 808 25.33 -6.55 -18.70
C ARG A 808 24.70 -6.40 -20.10
N PRO A 809 25.47 -6.32 -21.21
CA PRO A 809 24.88 -6.37 -22.55
C PRO A 809 24.23 -7.72 -22.89
N ALA A 810 24.80 -8.84 -22.45
CA ALA A 810 24.17 -10.15 -22.66
C ALA A 810 22.87 -10.30 -21.84
N LEU A 811 22.84 -9.75 -20.62
CA LEU A 811 21.62 -9.71 -19.80
C LEU A 811 20.54 -8.84 -20.46
N ALA A 812 20.90 -7.66 -20.98
CA ALA A 812 19.99 -6.79 -21.71
C ALA A 812 19.43 -7.49 -22.97
N LEU A 813 20.27 -8.21 -23.71
CA LEU A 813 19.85 -9.00 -24.87
C LEU A 813 18.83 -10.08 -24.48
N VAL A 814 19.09 -10.85 -23.41
CA VAL A 814 18.15 -11.89 -22.93
C VAL A 814 16.80 -11.27 -22.53
N ILE A 815 16.82 -10.13 -21.82
CA ILE A 815 15.60 -9.40 -21.46
C ILE A 815 14.82 -8.96 -22.71
N MET A 816 15.51 -8.40 -23.71
CA MET A 816 14.91 -7.96 -24.96
C MET A 816 14.36 -9.11 -25.79
N CYS A 817 15.06 -10.24 -25.87
CA CYS A 817 14.58 -11.44 -26.56
C CYS A 817 13.32 -12.00 -25.90
N MET A 818 13.25 -12.02 -24.56
CA MET A 818 12.06 -12.45 -23.82
C MET A 818 10.88 -11.50 -24.04
N ALA A 819 11.12 -10.19 -23.99
CA ALA A 819 10.10 -9.19 -24.29
C ALA A 819 9.59 -9.33 -25.72
N LEU A 820 10.49 -9.51 -26.70
CA LEU A 820 10.14 -9.74 -28.10
C LEU A 820 9.33 -11.03 -28.28
N ALA A 821 9.70 -12.12 -27.60
CA ALA A 821 8.94 -13.37 -27.64
C ALA A 821 7.51 -13.19 -27.10
N THR A 822 7.33 -12.44 -26.00
CA THR A 822 5.99 -12.12 -25.48
C THR A 822 5.18 -11.22 -26.42
N LEU A 823 5.84 -10.28 -27.10
CA LEU A 823 5.20 -9.41 -28.10
C LEU A 823 4.78 -10.21 -29.34
N ILE A 824 5.61 -11.13 -29.82
CA ILE A 824 5.29 -12.02 -30.94
C ILE A 824 4.12 -12.94 -30.57
N GLN A 825 4.11 -13.51 -29.36
CA GLN A 825 2.98 -14.30 -28.86
C GLN A 825 1.68 -13.48 -28.82
N ALA A 826 1.75 -12.22 -28.39
CA ALA A 826 0.60 -11.32 -28.36
C ALA A 826 0.15 -10.92 -29.78
N ALA A 827 1.09 -10.69 -30.71
CA ALA A 827 0.81 -10.41 -32.11
C ALA A 827 0.14 -11.60 -32.82
N GLY A 828 0.59 -12.83 -32.56
CA GLY A 828 -0.07 -14.04 -33.06
C GLY A 828 -1.47 -14.26 -32.48
N GLY A 829 -1.72 -13.78 -31.25
CA GLY A 829 -3.04 -13.81 -30.61
C GLY A 829 -4.02 -12.74 -31.11
N LEU A 830 -3.51 -11.61 -31.63
CA LEU A 830 -4.30 -10.50 -32.18
C LEU A 830 -5.06 -10.91 -33.46
N ASP A 831 -4.39 -11.64 -34.36
CA ASP A 831 -4.93 -12.03 -35.67
C ASP A 831 -6.14 -13.00 -35.53
N LEU A 832 -6.10 -13.86 -34.50
CA LEU A 832 -7.17 -14.79 -34.13
C LEU A 832 -8.33 -14.16 -33.32
N LYS A 833 -8.17 -12.93 -32.80
CA LYS A 833 -9.13 -12.29 -31.87
C LYS A 833 -9.86 -11.09 -32.46
N MET A 834 -9.27 -10.39 -33.42
CA MET A 834 -9.73 -9.06 -33.88
C MET A 834 -10.31 -9.05 -35.30
N THR A 835 -10.67 -10.20 -35.85
CA THR A 835 -11.45 -10.21 -37.09
C THR A 835 -12.92 -9.95 -36.77
N MET A 836 -13.45 -8.86 -37.35
CA MET A 836 -14.75 -8.28 -36.99
C MET A 836 -15.87 -8.79 -37.91
N ARG A 837 -17.05 -9.04 -37.35
CA ARG A 837 -18.30 -9.25 -38.11
C ARG A 837 -19.24 -8.08 -37.89
N LYS A 838 -19.83 -7.55 -38.97
CA LYS A 838 -20.96 -6.61 -38.89
C LYS A 838 -22.20 -7.38 -38.47
N VAL A 839 -22.84 -6.98 -37.37
CA VAL A 839 -24.12 -7.56 -36.93
C VAL A 839 -25.25 -6.60 -37.35
N PRO A 840 -26.26 -7.07 -38.12
CA PRO A 840 -27.36 -6.24 -38.60
C PRO A 840 -28.38 -6.05 -37.49
N VAL A 841 -28.16 -5.09 -36.60
CA VAL A 841 -29.01 -4.87 -35.39
C VAL A 841 -29.75 -3.55 -35.41
N MET A 842 -29.18 -2.53 -36.06
CA MET A 842 -29.77 -1.20 -36.16
C MET A 842 -29.72 -0.79 -37.62
N LYS A 843 -30.84 -0.29 -38.17
CA LYS A 843 -30.91 0.14 -39.58
C LYS A 843 -29.82 1.17 -39.93
N ASP A 844 -29.30 1.90 -38.94
CA ASP A 844 -28.42 3.05 -39.15
C ASP A 844 -26.98 2.91 -38.59
N THR A 845 -26.67 1.90 -37.75
CA THR A 845 -25.28 1.70 -37.23
C THR A 845 -24.93 0.21 -37.06
N PRO A 846 -23.98 -0.35 -37.84
CA PRO A 846 -23.54 -1.74 -37.69
C PRO A 846 -22.70 -1.93 -36.42
N LEU A 847 -23.02 -2.97 -35.63
CA LEU A 847 -22.19 -3.39 -34.49
C LEU A 847 -21.01 -4.23 -34.99
N LEU A 848 -19.81 -3.91 -34.50
CA LEU A 848 -18.59 -4.66 -34.77
C LEU A 848 -18.29 -5.57 -33.56
N LEU A 849 -18.37 -6.89 -33.77
CA LEU A 849 -18.12 -7.91 -32.75
C LEU A 849 -17.07 -8.91 -33.25
N SER A 850 -16.36 -9.59 -32.33
CA SER A 850 -15.38 -10.61 -32.69
C SER A 850 -16.04 -11.75 -33.49
N LYS A 851 -15.33 -12.32 -34.48
CA LYS A 851 -15.77 -13.52 -35.23
C LYS A 851 -16.05 -14.75 -34.34
N ARG A 852 -15.62 -14.74 -33.08
CA ARG A 852 -15.91 -15.78 -32.08
C ARG A 852 -17.39 -15.85 -31.70
N TRP A 853 -18.12 -14.75 -31.85
CA TRP A 853 -19.55 -14.69 -31.58
C TRP A 853 -20.34 -15.28 -32.75
N GLN A 854 -21.08 -16.34 -32.47
CA GLN A 854 -22.03 -16.93 -33.41
C GLN A 854 -23.41 -16.39 -33.09
N MET A 855 -24.09 -15.86 -34.10
CA MET A 855 -25.50 -15.48 -33.97
C MET A 855 -26.33 -16.75 -33.90
N LYS A 856 -27.12 -16.89 -32.83
CA LYS A 856 -28.15 -17.93 -32.78
C LYS A 856 -29.36 -17.37 -33.52
N GLU A 857 -29.64 -17.89 -34.71
CA GLU A 857 -30.87 -17.56 -35.42
C GLU A 857 -32.06 -17.94 -34.53
N VAL A 858 -32.98 -17.00 -34.31
CA VAL A 858 -34.24 -17.28 -33.63
C VAL A 858 -35.00 -18.25 -34.52
N GLU A 859 -35.42 -19.40 -33.96
CA GLU A 859 -36.14 -20.44 -34.70
C GLU A 859 -37.29 -19.83 -35.53
N PRO A 860 -37.41 -20.17 -36.82
CA PRO A 860 -38.48 -19.65 -37.66
C PRO A 860 -39.83 -20.13 -37.11
N GLY A 861 -40.66 -19.20 -36.61
CA GLY A 861 -42.03 -19.49 -36.17
C GLY A 861 -42.43 -19.00 -34.76
N ARG A 862 -41.51 -18.49 -33.93
CA ARG A 862 -41.88 -17.81 -32.68
C ARG A 862 -42.13 -16.31 -32.93
N PRO A 863 -43.21 -15.72 -32.40
CA PRO A 863 -43.41 -14.28 -32.48
C PRO A 863 -42.22 -13.57 -31.85
N LEU A 864 -41.58 -12.68 -32.61
CA LEU A 864 -40.51 -11.83 -32.09
C LEU A 864 -41.06 -11.06 -30.88
N PRO A 865 -40.36 -11.03 -29.73
CA PRO A 865 -40.74 -10.13 -28.65
C PRO A 865 -40.81 -8.70 -29.19
N PRO A 866 -41.66 -7.82 -28.61
CA PRO A 866 -41.93 -6.47 -29.14
C PRO A 866 -40.67 -5.60 -29.27
N ASN A 867 -39.56 -6.00 -28.63
CA ASN A 867 -38.25 -5.38 -28.77
C ASN A 867 -37.27 -6.37 -29.43
N PRO A 868 -36.52 -5.95 -30.47
CA PRO A 868 -35.56 -6.82 -31.15
C PRO A 868 -34.52 -7.31 -30.13
N THR A 869 -34.49 -8.62 -29.91
CA THR A 869 -33.58 -9.27 -28.99
C THR A 869 -32.61 -10.12 -29.80
N ILE A 870 -31.33 -9.78 -29.78
CA ILE A 870 -30.29 -10.57 -30.47
C ILE A 870 -29.53 -11.36 -29.44
N LEU A 871 -29.41 -12.66 -29.70
CA LEU A 871 -28.66 -13.60 -28.87
C LEU A 871 -27.43 -14.06 -29.64
N LEU A 872 -26.27 -13.74 -29.07
CA LEU A 872 -24.97 -14.16 -29.56
C LEU A 872 -24.41 -15.17 -28.57
N THR A 873 -23.92 -16.30 -29.07
CA THR A 873 -23.30 -17.35 -28.26
C THR A 873 -21.88 -17.60 -28.74
N ARG A 874 -20.99 -17.92 -27.82
CA ARG A 874 -19.63 -18.33 -28.13
C ARG A 874 -19.45 -19.83 -27.84
N PRO A 875 -19.23 -20.69 -28.84
CA PRO A 875 -18.91 -22.09 -28.59
C PRO A 875 -17.44 -22.24 -28.18
N GLY A 876 -17.14 -23.08 -27.17
CA GLY A 876 -15.78 -23.59 -26.95
C GLY A 876 -15.12 -23.37 -25.58
N GLU A 877 -15.82 -22.82 -24.59
CA GLU A 877 -15.38 -22.85 -23.18
C GLU A 877 -16.49 -23.57 -22.42
N GLY A 878 -16.20 -24.46 -21.46
CA GLY A 878 -17.19 -25.36 -20.82
C GLY A 878 -18.34 -24.68 -20.05
N ALA A 879 -18.57 -23.38 -20.25
CA ALA A 879 -19.70 -22.59 -19.76
C ALA A 879 -20.34 -21.79 -20.90
N LEU A 880 -21.67 -21.71 -20.91
CA LEU A 880 -22.46 -20.92 -21.86
C LEU A 880 -22.10 -19.43 -21.73
N THR A 881 -21.36 -18.88 -22.71
CA THR A 881 -21.16 -17.43 -22.83
C THR A 881 -22.20 -16.87 -23.80
N LEU A 882 -23.06 -15.99 -23.30
CA LEU A 882 -24.21 -15.41 -23.98
C LEU A 882 -24.12 -13.88 -23.94
N LEU A 883 -24.26 -13.22 -25.08
CA LEU A 883 -24.47 -11.77 -25.15
C LEU A 883 -25.86 -11.52 -25.74
N GLN A 884 -26.70 -10.85 -24.95
CA GLN A 884 -28.04 -10.44 -25.31
C GLN A 884 -28.09 -8.93 -25.53
N ILE A 885 -28.63 -8.50 -26.66
CA ILE A 885 -28.81 -7.07 -26.98
C ILE A 885 -30.31 -6.80 -27.11
N THR A 886 -30.83 -5.86 -26.34
CA THR A 886 -32.24 -5.44 -26.34
C THR A 886 -32.37 -3.92 -26.42
N SER A 887 -33.54 -3.44 -26.85
CA SER A 887 -33.91 -2.02 -26.86
C SER A 887 -35.11 -1.80 -25.95
N LEU A 888 -35.07 -0.78 -25.11
CA LEU A 888 -36.13 -0.40 -24.19
C LEU A 888 -36.74 0.96 -24.58
N ALA A 889 -38.00 1.14 -24.19
CA ALA A 889 -38.72 2.40 -24.34
C ALA A 889 -38.03 3.56 -23.57
N PRO A 890 -38.27 4.83 -23.95
CA PRO A 890 -37.77 5.97 -23.20
C PRO A 890 -38.33 6.05 -21.78
N ASP A 891 -37.47 6.39 -20.82
CA ASP A 891 -37.84 6.76 -19.46
C ASP A 891 -37.36 8.20 -19.18
N PRO A 892 -38.26 9.12 -18.84
CA PRO A 892 -37.90 10.51 -18.51
C PRO A 892 -36.97 10.63 -17.29
N LYS A 893 -36.87 9.61 -16.43
CA LYS A 893 -35.99 9.59 -15.25
C LYS A 893 -34.58 9.07 -15.51
N GLY A 894 -34.28 8.61 -16.74
CA GLY A 894 -32.93 8.23 -17.18
C GLY A 894 -32.55 6.75 -16.94
N ALA A 895 -31.32 6.39 -17.35
CA ALA A 895 -30.85 5.00 -17.39
C ALA A 895 -30.70 4.33 -16.01
N ALA A 896 -30.41 5.10 -14.95
CA ALA A 896 -30.29 4.57 -13.59
C ALA A 896 -31.64 4.07 -13.06
N HIS A 897 -32.72 4.80 -13.30
CA HIS A 897 -34.07 4.41 -12.91
C HIS A 897 -34.55 3.17 -13.70
N HIS A 898 -34.24 3.10 -15.00
CA HIS A 898 -34.45 1.89 -15.80
C HIS A 898 -33.74 0.66 -15.21
N LEU A 899 -32.50 0.81 -14.76
CA LEU A 899 -31.74 -0.29 -14.17
C LEU A 899 -32.39 -0.78 -12.88
N GLU A 900 -32.84 0.11 -11.99
CA GLU A 900 -33.57 -0.27 -10.78
C GLU A 900 -34.85 -1.06 -11.09
N ALA A 901 -35.61 -0.62 -12.09
CA ALA A 901 -36.81 -1.31 -12.54
C ALA A 901 -36.51 -2.71 -13.09
N LEU A 902 -35.43 -2.87 -13.85
CA LEU A 902 -35.00 -4.16 -14.38
C LEU A 902 -34.51 -5.11 -13.27
N ILE A 903 -33.78 -4.59 -12.28
CA ILE A 903 -33.33 -5.40 -11.13
C ILE A 903 -34.53 -5.90 -10.32
N LYS A 904 -35.52 -5.04 -10.06
CA LYS A 904 -36.77 -5.44 -9.38
C LYS A 904 -37.51 -6.52 -10.18
N ALA A 905 -37.71 -6.29 -11.48
CA ALA A 905 -38.36 -7.26 -12.34
C ALA A 905 -37.62 -8.61 -12.42
N ALA A 906 -36.28 -8.61 -12.38
CA ALA A 906 -35.48 -9.84 -12.37
C ALA A 906 -35.51 -10.60 -11.04
N LEU A 907 -35.66 -9.89 -9.92
CA LEU A 907 -35.89 -10.50 -8.60
C LEU A 907 -37.30 -11.11 -8.53
N ASP A 908 -38.30 -10.42 -9.07
CA ASP A 908 -39.70 -10.85 -9.05
C ASP A 908 -39.97 -12.01 -10.01
N SER A 909 -39.25 -12.10 -11.13
CA SER A 909 -39.45 -13.15 -12.14
C SER A 909 -38.93 -14.53 -11.73
N GLY A 910 -38.03 -14.60 -10.76
CA GLY A 910 -37.33 -15.84 -10.38
C GLY A 910 -36.46 -16.46 -11.47
N SER A 911 -36.23 -15.76 -12.59
CA SER A 911 -35.50 -16.32 -13.76
C SER A 911 -33.99 -16.44 -13.54
N LEU A 912 -33.45 -15.77 -12.52
CA LEU A 912 -32.04 -15.83 -12.12
C LEU A 912 -31.97 -16.34 -10.66
N PRO A 913 -31.87 -17.66 -10.44
CA PRO A 913 -31.81 -18.23 -9.10
C PRO A 913 -30.59 -17.72 -8.33
N GLY A 914 -30.78 -17.36 -7.05
CA GLY A 914 -29.67 -16.90 -6.22
C GLY A 914 -29.01 -15.59 -6.68
N LEU A 915 -29.75 -14.74 -7.40
CA LEU A 915 -29.26 -13.45 -7.90
C LEU A 915 -28.66 -12.60 -6.77
N LYS A 916 -27.39 -12.24 -6.92
CA LYS A 916 -26.67 -11.30 -6.06
C LYS A 916 -26.14 -10.15 -6.89
N LEU A 917 -26.57 -8.93 -6.53
CA LEU A 917 -26.01 -7.71 -7.09
C LEU A 917 -24.60 -7.52 -6.54
N ASN A 918 -23.61 -7.49 -7.43
CA ASN A 918 -22.21 -7.34 -7.02
C ASN A 918 -21.80 -5.87 -7.00
N ASN A 919 -22.12 -5.11 -8.05
CA ASN A 919 -21.75 -3.71 -8.20
C ASN A 919 -22.62 -2.99 -9.22
N VAL A 920 -22.86 -1.69 -9.03
CA VAL A 920 -23.42 -0.79 -10.05
C VAL A 920 -22.46 0.36 -10.25
N GLU A 921 -21.99 0.56 -11.46
CA GLU A 921 -21.00 1.59 -11.78
C GLU A 921 -21.43 2.44 -12.97
N SER A 922 -21.04 3.72 -12.94
CA SER A 922 -21.20 4.61 -14.08
C SER A 922 -20.23 4.21 -15.19
N TRP A 923 -20.72 4.05 -16.41
CA TRP A 923 -19.92 3.78 -17.61
C TRP A 923 -19.71 5.02 -18.49
N ASN A 924 -19.83 6.21 -17.90
CA ASN A 924 -19.67 7.50 -18.58
C ASN A 924 -18.36 7.65 -19.36
N ARG A 925 -17.27 6.98 -18.91
CA ARG A 925 -15.99 6.94 -19.63
C ARG A 925 -16.13 6.36 -21.04
N HIS A 926 -16.93 5.31 -21.19
CA HIS A 926 -17.12 4.59 -22.45
C HIS A 926 -18.23 5.22 -23.30
N TYR A 927 -19.35 5.60 -22.67
CA TYR A 927 -20.48 6.25 -23.33
C TYR A 927 -21.22 7.20 -22.36
N PRO A 928 -21.52 8.46 -22.75
CA PRO A 928 -22.17 9.43 -21.86
C PRO A 928 -23.55 8.95 -21.36
N GLY A 929 -23.77 9.02 -20.05
CA GLY A 929 -25.01 8.60 -19.39
C GLY A 929 -25.18 7.09 -19.23
N ALA A 930 -24.17 6.29 -19.58
CA ALA A 930 -24.23 4.84 -19.48
C ALA A 930 -24.10 4.35 -18.03
N VAL A 931 -24.83 3.30 -17.68
CA VAL A 931 -24.79 2.65 -16.36
C VAL A 931 -24.60 1.15 -16.56
N ALA A 932 -23.73 0.53 -15.76
CA ALA A 932 -23.50 -0.91 -15.78
C ALA A 932 -23.83 -1.57 -14.44
N CYS A 933 -24.34 -2.79 -14.52
CA CYS A 933 -24.73 -3.61 -13.39
C CYS A 933 -24.05 -4.97 -13.46
N TYR A 934 -23.27 -5.28 -12.42
CA TYR A 934 -22.62 -6.56 -12.22
C TYR A 934 -23.46 -7.39 -11.27
N PHE A 935 -23.72 -8.64 -11.66
CA PHE A 935 -24.46 -9.58 -10.83
C PHE A 935 -23.90 -10.99 -10.96
N SER A 936 -24.19 -11.82 -9.97
CA SER A 936 -23.93 -13.26 -10.02
C SER A 936 -25.21 -14.03 -9.76
N TYR A 937 -25.34 -15.20 -10.37
CA TYR A 937 -26.51 -16.07 -10.19
C TYR A 937 -26.10 -17.53 -10.33
N GLU A 938 -26.98 -18.43 -9.91
CA GLU A 938 -26.75 -19.87 -9.90
C GLU A 938 -27.51 -20.53 -11.05
N LEU A 939 -26.78 -21.28 -11.87
CA LEU A 939 -27.35 -22.07 -12.96
C LEU A 939 -27.30 -23.56 -12.57
N PRO A 940 -28.45 -24.23 -12.39
CA PRO A 940 -28.46 -25.67 -12.13
C PRO A 940 -27.99 -26.44 -13.38
N SER A 941 -26.93 -27.25 -13.24
CA SER A 941 -26.39 -28.09 -14.30
C SER A 941 -26.19 -29.52 -13.78
N GLY A 942 -27.21 -30.36 -13.96
CA GLY A 942 -27.24 -31.71 -13.42
C GLY A 942 -27.24 -31.71 -11.88
N LYS A 943 -26.29 -32.42 -11.24
CA LYS A 943 -26.12 -32.46 -9.78
C LYS A 943 -25.29 -31.29 -9.21
N ASN A 944 -24.69 -30.47 -10.07
CA ASN A 944 -23.82 -29.37 -9.66
C ASN A 944 -24.49 -28.03 -9.92
N VAL A 945 -24.26 -27.06 -9.03
CA VAL A 945 -24.67 -25.67 -9.21
C VAL A 945 -23.48 -24.90 -9.80
N LEU A 946 -23.65 -24.35 -11.00
CA LEU A 946 -22.65 -23.50 -11.64
C LEU A 946 -22.91 -22.04 -11.29
N THR A 947 -21.93 -21.36 -10.68
CA THR A 947 -22.01 -19.91 -10.47
C THR A 947 -21.70 -19.19 -11.77
N MET A 948 -22.68 -18.41 -12.26
CA MET A 948 -22.56 -17.57 -13.44
C MET A 948 -22.34 -16.11 -13.02
N SER A 949 -21.60 -15.37 -13.84
CA SER A 949 -21.44 -13.92 -13.72
C SER A 949 -22.19 -13.23 -14.85
N GLY A 950 -22.84 -12.11 -14.52
CA GLY A 950 -23.59 -11.28 -15.46
C GLY A 950 -23.14 -9.82 -15.42
N LEU A 951 -23.20 -9.18 -16.58
CA LEU A 951 -22.95 -7.75 -16.78
C LEU A 951 -24.04 -7.18 -17.70
N SER A 952 -24.84 -6.26 -17.19
CA SER A 952 -25.83 -5.52 -17.98
C SER A 952 -25.44 -4.05 -18.09
N VAL A 953 -25.33 -3.52 -19.31
CA VAL A 953 -24.95 -2.13 -19.59
C VAL A 953 -26.09 -1.43 -20.33
N LEU A 954 -26.57 -0.33 -19.77
CA LEU A 954 -27.63 0.50 -20.32
C LEU A 954 -27.03 1.75 -20.97
N LEU A 955 -27.34 1.98 -22.25
CA LEU A 955 -26.88 3.12 -23.03
C LEU A 955 -28.07 4.03 -23.41
N PRO A 956 -28.11 5.29 -22.95
CA PRO A 956 -29.14 6.24 -23.37
C PRO A 956 -28.82 6.79 -24.77
N ARG A 957 -29.72 6.62 -25.77
CA ARG A 957 -29.53 7.17 -27.13
C ARG A 957 -30.34 8.43 -27.39
N VAL A 958 -29.88 9.22 -28.38
CA VAL A 958 -30.62 10.33 -28.98
C VAL A 958 -31.90 9.79 -29.63
N GLY A 959 -33.06 10.31 -29.21
CA GLY A 959 -34.39 9.76 -29.55
C GLY A 959 -35.08 8.99 -28.42
N GLY A 960 -34.48 8.97 -27.22
CA GLY A 960 -35.11 8.53 -25.97
C GLY A 960 -35.01 7.04 -25.66
N ARG A 961 -34.78 6.17 -26.64
CA ARG A 961 -34.65 4.71 -26.39
C ARG A 961 -33.36 4.37 -25.65
N THR A 962 -33.43 3.39 -24.75
CA THR A 962 -32.26 2.87 -24.01
C THR A 962 -31.87 1.50 -24.56
N ILE A 963 -30.62 1.33 -24.99
CA ILE A 963 -30.11 0.03 -25.48
C ILE A 963 -29.47 -0.70 -24.31
N VAL A 964 -29.80 -1.98 -24.14
CA VAL A 964 -29.26 -2.82 -23.06
C VAL A 964 -28.42 -3.94 -23.65
N PHE A 965 -27.18 -4.05 -23.20
CA PHE A 965 -26.28 -5.16 -23.47
C PHE A 965 -26.17 -6.02 -22.22
N SER A 966 -26.61 -7.27 -22.27
CA SER A 966 -26.50 -8.21 -21.13
C SER A 966 -25.60 -9.38 -21.50
N LEU A 967 -24.42 -9.42 -20.89
CA LEU A 967 -23.41 -10.46 -21.03
C LEU A 967 -23.52 -11.45 -19.86
N TYR A 968 -23.59 -12.73 -20.16
CA TYR A 968 -23.62 -13.82 -19.19
C TYR A 968 -22.48 -14.79 -19.50
N THR A 969 -21.60 -15.05 -18.53
CA THR A 969 -20.45 -15.93 -18.73
C THR A 969 -19.94 -16.48 -17.40
N SER A 970 -18.90 -17.33 -17.45
CA SER A 970 -18.24 -17.81 -16.26
C SER A 970 -17.41 -16.71 -15.57
N PRO A 971 -17.21 -16.78 -14.24
CA PRO A 971 -16.41 -15.78 -13.52
C PRO A 971 -14.98 -15.61 -14.05
N SER A 972 -14.37 -16.67 -14.59
CA SER A 972 -13.00 -16.64 -15.12
C SER A 972 -12.87 -15.93 -16.46
N THR A 973 -13.94 -15.83 -17.23
CA THR A 973 -13.96 -15.26 -18.59
C THR A 973 -14.58 -13.86 -18.62
N MET A 974 -15.34 -13.50 -17.58
CA MET A 974 -16.02 -12.21 -17.45
C MET A 974 -15.11 -10.99 -17.64
N GLU A 975 -13.90 -11.01 -17.10
CA GLU A 975 -12.99 -9.86 -17.22
C GLU A 975 -12.65 -9.56 -18.68
N GLN A 976 -12.31 -10.58 -19.47
CA GLN A 976 -11.95 -10.39 -20.87
C GLN A 976 -13.15 -9.92 -21.70
N GLU A 977 -14.30 -10.58 -21.53
CA GLU A 977 -15.53 -10.30 -22.28
C GLU A 977 -16.10 -8.91 -21.95
N ARG A 978 -15.96 -8.45 -20.70
CA ARG A 978 -16.28 -7.08 -20.29
C ARG A 978 -15.55 -6.06 -21.16
N TRP A 979 -14.24 -6.24 -21.35
CA TRP A 979 -13.44 -5.26 -22.10
C TRP A 979 -13.71 -5.31 -23.60
N GLU A 980 -14.07 -6.48 -24.15
CA GLU A 980 -14.56 -6.58 -25.52
C GLU A 980 -15.87 -5.80 -25.69
N LEU A 981 -16.82 -5.96 -24.77
CA LEU A 981 -18.06 -5.19 -24.78
C LEU A 981 -17.81 -3.68 -24.66
N ALA A 982 -16.92 -3.26 -23.75
CA ALA A 982 -16.53 -1.86 -23.61
C ALA A 982 -15.91 -1.30 -24.90
N ALA A 983 -15.06 -2.07 -25.59
CA ALA A 983 -14.47 -1.67 -26.87
C ALA A 983 -15.53 -1.49 -27.97
N THR A 984 -16.55 -2.36 -28.01
CA THR A 984 -17.68 -2.23 -28.94
C THR A 984 -18.49 -0.97 -28.64
N ILE A 985 -18.75 -0.66 -27.36
CA ILE A 985 -19.51 0.51 -26.92
C ILE A 985 -18.77 1.82 -27.21
N GLU A 986 -17.45 1.90 -26.95
CA GLU A 986 -16.64 3.09 -27.26
C GLU A 986 -16.63 3.40 -28.76
N ARG A 987 -16.71 2.38 -29.62
CA ARG A 987 -16.82 2.58 -31.07
C ARG A 987 -18.19 3.12 -31.48
N LEU A 988 -19.28 2.70 -30.81
CA LEU A 988 -20.62 3.28 -31.04
C LEU A 988 -20.67 4.78 -30.74
N ARG A 989 -19.82 5.27 -29.82
CA ARG A 989 -19.68 6.71 -29.55
C ARG A 989 -19.00 7.47 -30.71
N ARG A 990 -18.11 6.82 -31.45
CA ARG A 990 -17.30 7.43 -32.53
C ARG A 990 -17.94 7.34 -33.91
N THR A 991 -18.90 6.43 -34.10
CA THR A 991 -19.74 6.38 -35.29
C THR A 991 -20.92 7.36 -35.12
N PRO A 992 -21.04 8.40 -35.96
CA PRO A 992 -22.16 9.33 -35.90
C PRO A 992 -23.51 8.64 -36.14
#